data_AF-A0A8T8WY32-F1
#
_entry.id   AF-A0A8T8WY32-F1
#
_cell.length_a   1.000
_cell.length_b   1.000
_cell.length_c   1.000
_cell.angle_alpha   90.00
_cell.angle_beta   90.00
_cell.angle_gamma   90.00
#
_symmetry.space_group_name_H-M   'P 1'
#
loop_
_entity.id
_entity.type
_entity.pdbx_description
1 polymer ?
#
loop_
_entity_poly.entity_id
_entity_poly.type
_entity_poly.pdbx_seq_one_letter_code
_entity_poly.pdbx_strand_id
1 'polypeptide(L)'
;MQSTSLRRSIALLQRASTRSCITAGSGRRAIQTVSSQANIPDFAFAFDIDGVLLRSSKPIPGAAESLALLKEQNIPFLLLTNGGGKHETERVAEISEKLKVPLDAELIVQSHSPFAELVHGTEGPGPLENKCVLVVGGEGDRCRQVAHQYGFKNVVTPGDIYMANPAVWPFRSFKDYYEKISQPLPNPKDPSDPSKGLKIDAIFVFNDPRDWALDAQIITDLLLSSQGVIGTLSEKNGRTDLPNHGYLQDGQPHLYFSNPDLWWAASYHLPRLGQGGFREALEGIWTAVTGGPDKGVKLKKTVIGKPYQGTYEFAERQLLRNRERMFGANVQPPLRNVYMIGDNPESDICGANSYRSGHGSKWHSILVRTGVYSGGEPTWTPTTIVDNVHRAVEWGIKTSHSATLDALIWFYRFVPLFSPHQPILIAPTPVIMADSELPTRPKPEETPAAAADAPAEGAEPTKSASKSAAKKAAKEKAKAEKAAARAAQEKAQAAAAEANDTAKGLYGQLPESEDVLPATRFSEITDEHYEKEITVVARVDNARVQSAKLAFLMLRQQGQKLQAVIAAAEPISRQMIKFTGGLNVNSIVQVTGIVKKPAVSISSATLSDHEVHIRKVYIISEAAQMLPMQVKDAERPPPETTEEGPQVDADGAPIVTLKTRLDNRVLDLQTETSQAITWISSGVAQLFTEYMIKSGSRWIFTPKLVGAATEGGSNVFEVKYFKRNAYLAQSPQLYKQMCIAGDMENVFEVAPVFRAEDSNTHRHLTEFTGLDFEKTFRAHYHEVLEFAEDLLVFILTEIKERYKDQIAIIQKSYPKAGDFKLPKDGKALRLNYMDGVALLKEAGVDVSEQERFENDFTTAMEKQLGQIIRDKYDTDFYVLDKFPMAVRPFYTKACPQDPRFSNSYDFFMRGEEIMSGAQRIHDIKELEESMVAKGLDPKSEGFEDYLAAFRQGCPPHAGGGLGLNRIVMFFLGLPNVRLTSLFPRDPQRLRP
;
A
#
# COMPACT_ATOMS: atom_id res chain seq x y z
N MET A 1 59.33 -2.46 -22.83
CA MET A 1 60.36 -2.77 -21.82
C MET A 1 60.54 -1.56 -20.92
N GLN A 2 60.43 -1.78 -19.59
CA GLN A 2 60.84 -0.91 -18.45
C GLN A 2 60.19 0.48 -18.32
N SER A 3 59.93 1.07 -17.14
CA SER A 3 59.46 0.66 -15.80
C SER A 3 59.31 1.96 -14.98
N THR A 4 58.35 2.03 -14.04
CA THR A 4 58.40 2.72 -12.70
C THR A 4 58.63 4.26 -12.64
N SER A 5 58.08 5.08 -11.72
CA SER A 5 57.14 4.97 -10.60
C SER A 5 56.99 6.35 -9.89
N LEU A 6 55.90 6.53 -9.14
CA LEU A 6 55.73 7.27 -7.86
C LEU A 6 55.62 8.83 -7.74
N ARG A 7 54.39 9.24 -7.34
CA ARG A 7 53.94 10.00 -6.13
C ARG A 7 54.38 11.46 -5.79
N ARG A 8 53.33 12.29 -5.71
CA ARG A 8 52.88 13.30 -4.70
C ARG A 8 53.70 14.58 -4.38
N SER A 9 52.95 15.69 -4.33
CA SER A 9 53.28 17.06 -3.86
C SER A 9 51.91 17.82 -3.87
N ILE A 10 51.48 18.70 -2.95
CA ILE A 10 52.12 19.69 -2.07
C ILE A 10 51.13 20.11 -0.95
N ALA A 11 51.68 20.49 0.21
CA ALA A 11 51.08 21.34 1.24
C ALA A 11 51.87 22.66 1.29
N LEU A 12 51.27 23.78 1.74
CA LEU A 12 52.04 24.93 2.22
C LEU A 12 51.33 25.77 3.31
N LEU A 13 52.15 26.10 4.30
CA LEU A 13 52.00 26.91 5.50
C LEU A 13 51.89 28.43 5.22
N GLN A 14 51.44 29.24 6.20
CA GLN A 14 52.34 30.08 7.04
C GLN A 14 51.68 31.01 8.09
N ARG A 15 52.23 30.89 9.31
CA ARG A 15 52.75 31.91 10.25
C ARG A 15 51.82 32.77 11.14
N ALA A 16 52.40 33.00 12.33
CA ALA A 16 51.88 33.55 13.58
C ALA A 16 52.38 34.98 13.87
N SER A 17 51.80 35.65 14.89
CA SER A 17 52.55 36.47 15.86
C SER A 17 51.72 36.81 17.11
N THR A 18 52.43 37.03 18.23
CA THR A 18 51.96 37.23 19.62
C THR A 18 52.51 38.54 20.21
N ARG A 19 51.72 39.26 21.03
CA ARG A 19 51.99 39.72 22.43
C ARG A 19 51.33 41.08 22.82
N SER A 20 50.60 41.03 23.94
CA SER A 20 50.54 41.93 25.13
C SER A 20 50.23 43.44 25.02
N CYS A 21 49.29 43.94 25.84
CA CYS A 21 49.45 45.06 26.83
C CYS A 21 48.15 45.38 27.62
N ILE A 22 48.30 46.02 28.78
CA ILE A 22 47.38 46.14 29.93
C ILE A 22 46.69 47.55 30.01
N THR A 23 45.47 47.58 30.59
CA THR A 23 44.67 48.67 31.24
C THR A 23 44.27 49.97 30.50
N ALA A 24 42.96 50.23 30.45
CA ALA A 24 42.32 51.50 30.87
C ALA A 24 40.79 51.32 30.96
N GLY A 25 40.17 51.82 32.03
CA GLY A 25 38.73 51.77 32.24
C GLY A 25 37.96 52.86 31.49
N SER A 26 36.71 52.56 31.14
CA SER A 26 35.62 53.53 31.03
C SER A 26 34.30 52.77 31.03
N GLY A 27 33.42 53.11 31.97
CA GLY A 27 32.18 52.39 32.21
C GLY A 27 31.14 52.59 31.11
N ARG A 28 30.48 51.50 30.72
CA ARG A 28 29.12 51.51 30.19
C ARG A 28 28.36 50.33 30.79
N ARG A 29 27.18 50.63 31.34
CA ARG A 29 26.24 49.67 31.94
C ARG A 29 25.96 48.54 30.95
N ALA A 30 26.31 47.31 31.31
CA ALA A 30 25.81 46.11 30.66
C ALA A 30 24.77 45.49 31.59
N ILE A 31 23.56 45.38 31.05
CA ILE A 31 22.41 44.69 31.64
C ILE A 31 22.82 43.25 31.93
N GLN A 32 22.73 42.82 33.19
CA GLN A 32 22.77 41.40 33.55
C GLN A 32 21.52 40.74 32.97
N THR A 33 21.63 40.16 31.78
CA THR A 33 20.76 39.05 31.37
C THR A 33 21.16 37.84 32.20
N VAL A 34 20.30 37.49 33.16
CA VAL A 34 20.29 36.17 33.81
C VAL A 34 20.21 35.13 32.69
N SER A 35 21.28 34.37 32.45
CA SER A 35 21.17 33.20 31.58
C SER A 35 20.30 32.18 32.29
N SER A 36 19.11 31.91 31.78
CA SER A 36 18.33 30.73 32.16
C SER A 36 19.20 29.50 31.87
N GLN A 37 19.66 28.81 32.92
CA GLN A 37 20.20 27.46 32.76
C GLN A 37 19.11 26.62 32.08
N ALA A 38 19.44 25.99 30.94
CA ALA A 38 18.55 25.04 30.30
C ALA A 38 18.26 23.91 31.30
N ASN A 39 16.99 23.69 31.65
CA ASN A 39 16.60 22.56 32.49
C ASN A 39 16.90 21.27 31.74
N ILE A 40 17.94 20.55 32.16
CA ILE A 40 18.33 19.28 31.55
C ILE A 40 17.40 18.17 32.09
N PRO A 41 16.66 17.45 31.21
CA PRO A 41 15.76 16.38 31.66
C PRO A 41 16.52 15.24 32.35
N ASP A 42 15.98 14.75 33.47
CA ASP A 42 16.44 13.53 34.16
C ASP A 42 15.72 12.26 33.64
N PHE A 43 14.98 12.38 32.54
CA PHE A 43 14.25 11.30 31.89
C PHE A 43 14.43 11.32 30.38
N ALA A 44 14.09 10.21 29.74
CA ALA A 44 14.20 10.01 28.31
C ALA A 44 13.13 9.03 27.78
N PHE A 45 13.02 8.91 26.46
CA PHE A 45 12.12 7.96 25.80
C PHE A 45 12.89 6.94 24.96
N ALA A 46 12.37 5.71 24.91
CA ALA A 46 12.75 4.71 23.93
C ALA A 46 11.50 4.29 23.16
N PHE A 47 11.58 4.21 21.84
CA PHE A 47 10.43 3.88 20.99
C PHE A 47 10.73 2.60 20.23
N ASP A 48 9.83 1.62 20.29
CA ASP A 48 9.75 0.69 19.17
C ASP A 48 9.39 1.45 17.87
N ILE A 49 9.73 0.87 16.72
CA ILE A 49 9.41 1.45 15.42
C ILE A 49 8.13 0.84 14.85
N ASP A 50 8.05 -0.49 14.77
CA ASP A 50 7.05 -1.23 14.01
C ASP A 50 5.80 -1.50 14.86
N GLY A 51 4.78 -0.66 14.72
CA GLY A 51 3.56 -0.71 15.53
C GLY A 51 3.46 0.46 16.50
N VAL A 52 4.51 1.27 16.65
CA VAL A 52 4.54 2.50 17.46
C VAL A 52 4.73 3.77 16.60
N LEU A 53 5.76 3.80 15.74
CA LEU A 53 6.05 4.95 14.87
C LEU A 53 5.61 4.72 13.42
N LEU A 54 5.81 3.51 12.92
CA LEU A 54 5.46 3.09 11.57
C LEU A 54 4.64 1.79 11.62
N ARG A 55 3.76 1.60 10.65
CA ARG A 55 3.17 0.28 10.34
C ARG A 55 3.62 -0.13 8.95
N SER A 56 4.60 -1.03 8.89
CA SER A 56 5.39 -1.32 7.69
C SER A 56 6.13 -0.08 7.16
N SER A 57 5.50 0.70 6.26
CA SER A 57 6.06 1.94 5.72
C SER A 57 5.24 3.18 6.03
N LYS A 58 4.06 3.03 6.65
CA LYS A 58 3.13 4.13 6.91
C LYS A 58 3.35 4.72 8.30
N PRO A 59 3.54 6.04 8.44
CA PRO A 59 3.52 6.72 9.73
C PRO A 59 2.27 6.42 10.54
N ILE A 60 2.44 6.12 11.83
CA ILE A 60 1.33 6.03 12.78
C ILE A 60 0.93 7.45 13.18
N PRO A 61 -0.37 7.79 13.21
CA PRO A 61 -0.82 9.12 13.59
C PRO A 61 -0.26 9.58 14.94
N GLY A 62 0.29 10.79 14.98
CA GLY A 62 0.91 11.36 16.18
C GLY A 62 2.40 11.03 16.35
N ALA A 63 2.97 10.12 15.55
CA ALA A 63 4.38 9.72 15.67
C ALA A 63 5.35 10.86 15.32
N ALA A 64 5.12 11.55 14.21
CA ALA A 64 5.98 12.65 13.77
C ALA A 64 5.92 13.82 14.76
N GLU A 65 4.72 14.17 15.20
CA GLU A 65 4.47 15.24 16.17
C GLU A 65 5.11 14.91 17.52
N SER A 66 5.05 13.65 17.97
CA SER A 66 5.71 13.19 19.18
C SER A 66 7.23 13.33 19.13
N LEU A 67 7.86 12.88 18.04
CA LEU A 67 9.32 13.00 17.91
C LEU A 67 9.77 14.46 17.75
N ALA A 68 9.01 15.27 17.00
CA ALA A 68 9.26 16.69 16.85
C ALA A 68 9.16 17.42 18.20
N LEU A 69 8.14 17.11 19.01
CA LEU A 69 7.97 17.67 20.36
C LEU A 69 9.17 17.34 21.26
N LEU A 70 9.63 16.09 21.27
CA LEU A 70 10.78 15.70 22.07
C LEU A 70 12.06 16.45 21.64
N LYS A 71 12.27 16.63 20.33
CA LYS A 71 13.37 17.43 19.80
C LYS A 71 13.27 18.90 20.21
N GLU A 72 12.11 19.52 20.04
CA GLU A 72 11.87 20.92 20.38
C GLU A 72 12.11 21.19 21.88
N GLN A 73 11.73 20.24 22.73
CA GLN A 73 11.90 20.33 24.18
C GLN A 73 13.28 19.83 24.67
N ASN A 74 14.19 19.48 23.75
CA ASN A 74 15.49 18.87 24.07
C ASN A 74 15.38 17.65 25.01
N ILE A 75 14.34 16.83 24.87
CA ILE A 75 14.17 15.61 25.66
C ILE A 75 14.90 14.46 24.94
N PRO A 76 15.87 13.77 25.58
CA PRO A 76 16.59 12.67 24.94
C PRO A 76 15.65 11.52 24.59
N PHE A 77 15.86 10.93 23.40
CA PHE A 77 15.17 9.70 23.02
C PHE A 77 16.03 8.79 22.13
N LEU A 78 15.62 7.53 22.01
CA LEU A 78 16.15 6.58 21.05
C LEU A 78 15.04 5.75 20.39
N LEU A 79 15.33 5.19 19.22
CA LEU A 79 14.50 4.24 18.50
C LEU A 79 15.11 2.84 18.67
N LEU A 80 14.37 1.93 19.30
CA LEU A 80 14.82 0.59 19.67
C LEU A 80 13.95 -0.47 19.00
N THR A 81 14.46 -1.12 17.96
CA THR A 81 13.70 -2.11 17.16
C THR A 81 14.44 -3.44 17.06
N ASN A 82 13.66 -4.53 16.97
CA ASN A 82 14.17 -5.84 16.59
C ASN A 82 14.24 -6.02 15.06
N GLY A 83 13.69 -5.07 14.28
CA GLY A 83 13.92 -4.99 12.84
C GLY A 83 15.38 -4.74 12.51
N GLY A 84 15.81 -5.18 11.33
CA GLY A 84 17.20 -5.02 10.88
C GLY A 84 17.41 -5.44 9.42
N GLY A 85 18.67 -5.70 9.06
CA GLY A 85 19.09 -6.12 7.72
C GLY A 85 19.64 -4.98 6.85
N LYS A 86 19.76 -3.78 7.41
CA LYS A 86 20.33 -2.58 6.79
C LYS A 86 21.13 -1.82 7.83
N HIS A 87 22.12 -1.03 7.41
CA HIS A 87 22.88 -0.21 8.34
C HIS A 87 22.01 0.91 8.94
N GLU A 88 22.34 1.36 10.15
CA GLU A 88 21.61 2.39 10.89
C GLU A 88 21.43 3.68 10.09
N THR A 89 22.42 4.06 9.28
CA THR A 89 22.38 5.24 8.40
C THR A 89 21.33 5.14 7.29
N GLU A 90 21.16 3.96 6.69
CA GLU A 90 20.12 3.72 5.68
C GLU A 90 18.74 3.72 6.35
N ARG A 91 18.62 3.02 7.49
CA ARG A 91 17.35 2.90 8.20
C ARG A 91 16.85 4.24 8.74
N VAL A 92 17.73 5.06 9.30
CA VAL A 92 17.34 6.37 9.83
C VAL A 92 16.95 7.34 8.71
N ALA A 93 17.59 7.27 7.54
CA ALA A 93 17.21 8.08 6.38
C ALA A 93 15.78 7.76 5.93
N GLU A 94 15.43 6.46 5.84
CA GLU A 94 14.06 6.03 5.51
C GLU A 94 13.03 6.52 6.54
N ILE A 95 13.33 6.40 7.83
CA ILE A 95 12.41 6.83 8.89
C ILE A 95 12.26 8.35 8.87
N SER A 96 13.36 9.08 8.68
CA SER A 96 13.36 10.54 8.61
C SER A 96 12.53 11.04 7.44
N GLU A 97 12.65 10.41 6.26
CA GLU A 97 11.87 10.72 5.08
C GLU A 97 10.37 10.44 5.31
N LYS A 98 10.04 9.27 5.86
CA LYS A 98 8.64 8.87 6.11
C LYS A 98 7.94 9.74 7.15
N LEU A 99 8.62 10.04 8.26
CA LEU A 99 8.08 10.85 9.35
C LEU A 99 8.23 12.35 9.10
N LYS A 100 9.04 12.76 8.10
CA LYS A 100 9.43 14.15 7.85
C LYS A 100 10.07 14.82 9.07
N VAL A 101 10.75 14.04 9.90
CA VAL A 101 11.51 14.50 11.07
C VAL A 101 12.97 14.15 10.83
N PRO A 102 13.91 15.10 10.78
CA PRO A 102 15.32 14.76 10.57
C PRO A 102 15.82 13.98 11.79
N LEU A 103 16.42 12.79 11.61
CA LEU A 103 16.97 11.96 12.68
C LEU A 103 18.40 11.53 12.35
N ASP A 104 19.23 11.40 13.40
CA ASP A 104 20.63 10.98 13.29
C ASP A 104 20.76 9.47 13.50
N ALA A 105 21.71 8.82 12.81
CA ALA A 105 21.92 7.37 12.89
C ALA A 105 22.24 6.86 14.30
N GLU A 106 22.67 7.76 15.19
CA GLU A 106 22.99 7.48 16.59
C GLU A 106 21.74 7.38 17.47
N LEU A 107 20.57 7.78 16.95
CA LEU A 107 19.28 7.68 17.62
C LEU A 107 18.62 6.32 17.39
N ILE A 108 19.18 5.43 16.57
CA ILE A 108 18.58 4.13 16.28
C ILE A 108 19.45 2.96 16.73
N VAL A 109 18.80 1.98 17.35
CA VAL A 109 19.34 0.68 17.72
C VAL A 109 18.46 -0.39 17.08
N GLN A 110 19.02 -1.11 16.13
CA GLN A 110 18.43 -2.27 15.46
C GLN A 110 18.89 -3.56 16.13
N SER A 111 18.27 -4.68 15.74
CA SER A 111 18.57 -6.02 16.27
C SER A 111 20.06 -6.38 16.22
N HIS A 112 20.73 -6.07 15.10
CA HIS A 112 22.13 -6.41 14.89
C HIS A 112 23.13 -5.32 15.33
N SER A 113 22.68 -4.12 15.75
CA SER A 113 23.59 -3.03 16.15
C SER A 113 24.58 -3.44 17.25
N PRO A 114 24.19 -4.24 18.28
CA PRO A 114 25.14 -4.68 19.30
C PRO A 114 26.29 -5.55 18.77
N PHE A 115 26.17 -6.16 17.58
CA PHE A 115 27.28 -6.92 16.99
C PHE A 115 28.48 -6.04 16.64
N ALA A 116 28.31 -4.73 16.50
CA ALA A 116 29.43 -3.80 16.28
C ALA A 116 30.44 -3.80 17.44
N GLU A 117 29.99 -4.01 18.69
CA GLU A 117 30.89 -4.05 19.87
C GLU A 117 31.73 -5.34 19.91
N LEU A 118 31.28 -6.41 19.25
CA LEU A 118 31.98 -7.70 19.18
C LEU A 118 33.19 -7.67 18.23
N VAL A 119 33.26 -6.69 17.32
CA VAL A 119 34.37 -6.55 16.36
C VAL A 119 35.69 -6.28 17.08
N HIS A 120 35.70 -5.33 18.01
CA HIS A 120 36.91 -4.90 18.71
C HIS A 120 37.08 -5.54 20.10
N GLY A 121 36.13 -6.38 20.54
CA GLY A 121 36.28 -7.22 21.72
C GLY A 121 36.13 -6.48 23.05
N THR A 122 35.25 -5.48 23.12
CA THR A 122 34.99 -4.77 24.39
C THR A 122 34.29 -5.62 25.43
N GLU A 123 33.53 -6.66 25.02
CA GLU A 123 32.94 -7.71 25.85
C GLU A 123 32.86 -9.04 25.06
N GLY A 124 33.24 -10.19 25.64
CA GLY A 124 33.11 -11.52 25.00
C GLY A 124 34.42 -12.21 24.55
N PRO A 125 34.38 -13.18 23.58
CA PRO A 125 35.46 -14.14 23.30
C PRO A 125 36.72 -13.59 22.60
N GLY A 126 36.98 -12.29 22.71
CA GLY A 126 38.07 -11.58 22.03
C GLY A 126 37.65 -10.92 20.71
N PRO A 127 38.50 -10.08 20.11
CA PRO A 127 38.16 -9.31 18.91
C PRO A 127 37.93 -10.20 17.69
N LEU A 128 36.79 -10.02 17.02
CA LEU A 128 36.42 -10.78 15.81
C LEU A 128 36.76 -10.08 14.50
N GLU A 129 37.31 -8.86 14.54
CA GLU A 129 37.65 -8.02 13.38
C GLU A 129 38.35 -8.79 12.24
N ASN A 130 39.36 -9.59 12.58
CA ASN A 130 40.19 -10.32 11.60
C ASN A 130 39.82 -11.81 11.49
N LYS A 131 38.77 -12.27 12.20
CA LYS A 131 38.31 -13.66 12.18
C LYS A 131 37.36 -13.91 11.01
N CYS A 132 37.29 -15.16 10.53
CA CYS A 132 36.38 -15.52 9.45
C CYS A 132 35.00 -15.80 10.04
N VAL A 133 34.01 -15.00 9.69
CA VAL A 133 32.65 -15.10 10.26
C VAL A 133 31.64 -15.49 9.19
N LEU A 134 30.68 -16.34 9.55
CA LEU A 134 29.53 -16.65 8.71
C LEU A 134 28.40 -15.68 9.04
N VAL A 135 27.94 -14.92 8.05
CA VAL A 135 26.78 -14.02 8.17
C VAL A 135 25.60 -14.63 7.42
N VAL A 136 24.50 -14.81 8.15
CA VAL A 136 23.30 -15.51 7.69
C VAL A 136 22.10 -14.56 7.69
N GLY A 137 21.27 -14.72 6.66
CA GLY A 137 20.00 -14.00 6.48
C GLY A 137 20.13 -12.62 5.85
N GLY A 138 18.97 -11.98 5.72
CA GLY A 138 18.84 -10.70 5.00
C GLY A 138 18.55 -10.87 3.50
N GLU A 139 18.29 -9.74 2.86
CA GLU A 139 18.03 -9.67 1.42
C GLU A 139 19.33 -9.39 0.66
N GLY A 140 19.62 -10.23 -0.35
CA GLY A 140 20.83 -10.14 -1.13
C GLY A 140 22.10 -10.18 -0.28
N ASP A 141 23.04 -9.31 -0.60
CA ASP A 141 24.32 -9.18 0.11
C ASP A 141 24.31 -8.14 1.25
N ARG A 142 23.12 -7.63 1.63
CA ARG A 142 23.00 -6.48 2.55
C ARG A 142 23.61 -6.75 3.92
N CYS A 143 23.33 -7.91 4.52
CA CYS A 143 23.88 -8.24 5.84
C CYS A 143 25.41 -8.37 5.83
N ARG A 144 26.02 -8.82 4.73
CA ARG A 144 27.48 -8.80 4.56
C ARG A 144 28.00 -7.37 4.59
N GLN A 145 27.36 -6.47 3.86
CA GLN A 145 27.74 -5.04 3.81
C GLN A 145 27.64 -4.38 5.19
N VAL A 146 26.59 -4.69 5.96
CA VAL A 146 26.45 -4.21 7.35
C VAL A 146 27.59 -4.73 8.21
N ALA A 147 27.91 -6.03 8.14
CA ALA A 147 29.03 -6.59 8.89
C ALA A 147 30.36 -5.91 8.53
N HIS A 148 30.61 -5.63 7.25
CA HIS A 148 31.79 -4.86 6.84
C HIS A 148 31.80 -3.43 7.41
N GLN A 149 30.65 -2.75 7.43
CA GLN A 149 30.54 -1.40 8.02
C GLN A 149 30.80 -1.39 9.53
N TYR A 150 30.44 -2.47 10.24
CA TYR A 150 30.81 -2.64 11.65
C TYR A 150 32.29 -2.97 11.87
N GLY A 151 33.00 -3.40 10.83
CA GLY A 151 34.44 -3.64 10.85
C GLY A 151 34.84 -5.12 10.76
N PHE A 152 33.92 -6.05 10.52
CA PHE A 152 34.29 -7.43 10.20
C PHE A 152 35.00 -7.46 8.83
N LYS A 153 36.24 -7.98 8.79
CA LYS A 153 37.03 -7.99 7.54
C LYS A 153 36.79 -9.23 6.68
N ASN A 154 36.61 -10.39 7.30
CA ASN A 154 36.49 -11.67 6.61
C ASN A 154 35.07 -12.23 6.79
N VAL A 155 34.16 -11.87 5.89
CA VAL A 155 32.74 -12.25 5.97
C VAL A 155 32.38 -13.22 4.85
N VAL A 156 31.88 -14.40 5.24
CA VAL A 156 31.37 -15.45 4.34
C VAL A 156 29.87 -15.56 4.53
N THR A 157 29.13 -15.89 3.47
CA THR A 157 27.70 -16.21 3.51
C THR A 157 27.43 -17.67 3.15
N PRO A 158 26.27 -18.24 3.53
CA PRO A 158 25.84 -19.56 3.08
C PRO A 158 25.86 -19.72 1.55
N GLY A 159 25.52 -18.65 0.83
CA GLY A 159 25.58 -18.61 -0.63
C GLY A 159 26.98 -18.83 -1.17
N ASP A 160 28.01 -18.21 -0.58
CA ASP A 160 29.41 -18.39 -1.03
C ASP A 160 29.85 -19.85 -0.92
N ILE A 161 29.47 -20.51 0.17
CA ILE A 161 29.75 -21.93 0.43
C ILE A 161 29.02 -22.81 -0.60
N TYR A 162 27.72 -22.54 -0.82
CA TYR A 162 26.91 -23.26 -1.79
C TYR A 162 27.44 -23.10 -3.23
N MET A 163 27.83 -21.90 -3.63
CA MET A 163 28.35 -21.65 -4.98
C MET A 163 29.74 -22.25 -5.19
N ALA A 164 30.57 -22.32 -4.14
CA ALA A 164 31.87 -22.99 -4.19
C ALA A 164 31.74 -24.52 -4.25
N ASN A 165 30.74 -25.10 -3.56
CA ASN A 165 30.46 -26.53 -3.60
C ASN A 165 28.95 -26.82 -3.54
N PRO A 166 28.26 -26.89 -4.69
CA PRO A 166 26.81 -27.11 -4.73
C PRO A 166 26.35 -28.45 -4.14
N ALA A 167 27.25 -29.41 -3.93
CA ALA A 167 26.92 -30.71 -3.33
C ALA A 167 26.57 -30.60 -1.83
N VAL A 168 26.92 -29.49 -1.16
CA VAL A 168 26.52 -29.23 0.23
C VAL A 168 25.00 -29.18 0.40
N TRP A 169 24.28 -28.82 -0.68
CA TRP A 169 22.83 -28.81 -0.70
C TRP A 169 22.31 -29.19 -2.09
N PRO A 170 21.85 -30.42 -2.32
CA PRO A 170 21.59 -30.93 -3.67
C PRO A 170 20.37 -30.28 -4.37
N PHE A 171 19.61 -29.46 -3.66
CA PHE A 171 18.43 -28.77 -4.18
C PHE A 171 18.81 -27.42 -4.80
N ARG A 172 18.27 -27.12 -5.99
CA ARG A 172 18.68 -25.97 -6.81
C ARG A 172 17.73 -24.75 -6.72
N SER A 173 16.79 -24.73 -5.79
CA SER A 173 15.69 -23.74 -5.74
C SER A 173 16.14 -22.29 -5.56
N PHE A 174 17.34 -22.05 -4.98
CA PHE A 174 17.90 -20.71 -4.77
C PHE A 174 19.23 -20.46 -5.51
N LYS A 175 19.63 -21.31 -6.46
CA LYS A 175 20.92 -21.16 -7.15
C LYS A 175 21.08 -19.80 -7.83
N ASP A 176 20.09 -19.39 -8.63
CA ASP A 176 20.12 -18.12 -9.37
C ASP A 176 20.13 -16.89 -8.45
N TYR A 177 19.64 -17.04 -7.21
CA TYR A 177 19.68 -15.98 -6.19
C TYR A 177 21.11 -15.82 -5.66
N TYR A 178 21.77 -16.92 -5.28
CA TYR A 178 23.14 -16.89 -4.76
C TYR A 178 24.19 -16.55 -5.83
N GLU A 179 24.01 -16.98 -7.08
CA GLU A 179 24.96 -16.70 -8.18
C GLU A 179 25.22 -15.19 -8.38
N LYS A 180 24.24 -14.33 -8.08
CA LYS A 180 24.34 -12.88 -8.24
C LYS A 180 25.05 -12.17 -7.09
N ILE A 181 25.12 -12.78 -5.91
CA ILE A 181 25.52 -12.12 -4.66
C ILE A 181 26.71 -12.80 -3.98
N SER A 182 27.05 -14.02 -4.40
CA SER A 182 28.16 -14.77 -3.81
C SER A 182 29.53 -14.26 -4.24
N GLN A 183 30.48 -14.34 -3.33
CA GLN A 183 31.88 -14.00 -3.53
C GLN A 183 32.75 -15.27 -3.44
N PRO A 184 33.92 -15.31 -4.11
CA PRO A 184 34.86 -16.41 -3.96
C PRO A 184 35.29 -16.61 -2.50
N LEU A 185 35.38 -17.86 -2.06
CA LEU A 185 35.86 -18.18 -0.72
C LEU A 185 37.34 -17.79 -0.55
N PRO A 186 37.76 -17.31 0.63
CA PRO A 186 39.12 -16.82 0.88
C PRO A 186 40.20 -17.92 0.81
N ASN A 187 39.84 -19.20 0.92
CA ASN A 187 40.77 -20.33 0.72
C ASN A 187 40.01 -21.53 0.10
N PRO A 188 39.90 -21.59 -1.23
CA PRO A 188 39.17 -22.64 -1.93
C PRO A 188 40.04 -23.89 -2.02
N LYS A 189 40.14 -24.67 -0.94
CA LYS A 189 40.80 -25.98 -0.98
C LYS A 189 39.93 -27.05 -0.32
N ASP A 190 40.18 -28.25 -0.82
CA ASP A 190 39.46 -29.50 -0.63
C ASP A 190 38.62 -29.59 0.68
N PRO A 191 37.28 -29.62 0.59
CA PRO A 191 36.41 -29.77 1.76
C PRO A 191 36.57 -31.13 2.46
N SER A 192 37.31 -32.09 1.87
CA SER A 192 37.66 -33.37 2.51
C SER A 192 38.97 -33.35 3.29
N ASP A 193 39.74 -32.25 3.24
CA ASP A 193 41.00 -32.07 3.98
C ASP A 193 40.84 -31.03 5.11
N PRO A 194 40.71 -31.45 6.39
CA PRO A 194 40.56 -30.55 7.53
C PRO A 194 41.67 -29.50 7.69
N SER A 195 42.87 -29.77 7.15
CA SER A 195 44.00 -28.84 7.21
C SER A 195 43.93 -27.72 6.15
N LYS A 196 43.02 -27.86 5.18
CA LYS A 196 42.84 -26.94 4.05
C LYS A 196 41.42 -26.41 3.88
N GLY A 197 40.45 -26.95 4.63
CA GLY A 197 39.05 -26.53 4.59
C GLY A 197 38.80 -25.12 5.12
N LEU A 198 37.65 -24.56 4.74
CA LEU A 198 37.22 -23.23 5.20
C LEU A 198 36.86 -23.29 6.69
N LYS A 199 37.61 -22.55 7.51
CA LYS A 199 37.31 -22.35 8.93
C LYS A 199 36.39 -21.15 9.14
N ILE A 200 35.35 -21.34 9.94
CA ILE A 200 34.46 -20.30 10.45
C ILE A 200 34.66 -20.19 11.98
N ASP A 201 34.98 -19.00 12.47
CA ASP A 201 35.23 -18.73 13.89
C ASP A 201 33.96 -18.33 14.67
N ALA A 202 32.97 -17.73 14.00
CA ALA A 202 31.68 -17.36 14.59
C ALA A 202 30.56 -17.32 13.54
N ILE A 203 29.32 -17.58 13.97
CA ILE A 203 28.12 -17.54 13.12
C ILE A 203 27.19 -16.44 13.63
N PHE A 204 26.77 -15.55 12.74
CA PHE A 204 25.84 -14.48 13.04
C PHE A 204 24.61 -14.56 12.13
N VAL A 205 23.44 -14.77 12.72
CA VAL A 205 22.15 -14.59 12.05
C VAL A 205 21.76 -13.12 12.22
N PHE A 206 22.07 -12.31 11.21
CA PHE A 206 21.88 -10.85 11.25
C PHE A 206 20.42 -10.45 11.03
N ASN A 207 19.69 -11.24 10.24
CA ASN A 207 18.29 -11.02 9.91
C ASN A 207 17.63 -12.34 9.47
N ASP A 208 16.34 -12.33 9.16
CA ASP A 208 15.61 -13.50 8.66
C ASP A 208 16.30 -14.19 7.46
N PRO A 209 16.57 -15.50 7.54
CA PRO A 209 16.99 -16.32 6.39
C PRO A 209 15.97 -16.35 5.25
N ARG A 210 16.46 -16.48 4.01
CA ARG A 210 15.61 -16.65 2.81
C ARG A 210 15.48 -18.12 2.40
N ASP A 211 16.56 -18.89 2.50
CA ASP A 211 16.57 -20.33 2.32
C ASP A 211 16.85 -21.00 3.68
N TRP A 212 15.78 -21.22 4.46
CA TRP A 212 15.90 -21.80 5.80
C TRP A 212 16.57 -23.17 5.78
N ALA A 213 16.45 -23.92 4.69
CA ALA A 213 16.95 -25.28 4.63
C ALA A 213 18.47 -25.31 4.40
N LEU A 214 18.97 -24.55 3.41
CA LEU A 214 20.41 -24.40 3.20
C LEU A 214 21.09 -23.79 4.44
N ASP A 215 20.52 -22.71 4.97
CA ASP A 215 21.11 -21.99 6.10
C ASP A 215 21.13 -22.88 7.35
N ALA A 216 20.07 -23.64 7.63
CA ALA A 216 20.05 -24.59 8.75
C ALA A 216 21.03 -25.75 8.55
N GLN A 217 21.17 -26.27 7.32
CA GLN A 217 22.13 -27.33 7.00
C GLN A 217 23.57 -26.86 7.28
N ILE A 218 23.98 -25.72 6.71
CA ILE A 218 25.34 -25.20 6.88
C ILE A 218 25.65 -24.87 8.34
N ILE A 219 24.70 -24.25 9.07
CA ILE A 219 24.88 -23.97 10.49
C ILE A 219 25.04 -25.27 11.28
N THR A 220 24.21 -26.28 11.01
CA THR A 220 24.29 -27.58 11.69
C THR A 220 25.62 -28.27 11.43
N ASP A 221 26.09 -28.27 10.17
CA ASP A 221 27.40 -28.86 9.81
C ASP A 221 28.54 -28.17 10.55
N LEU A 222 28.52 -26.83 10.65
CA LEU A 222 29.54 -26.08 11.40
C LEU A 222 29.49 -26.35 12.90
N LEU A 223 28.30 -26.50 13.49
CA LEU A 223 28.14 -26.82 14.91
C LEU A 223 28.56 -28.26 15.25
N LEU A 224 28.55 -29.17 14.27
CA LEU A 224 29.04 -30.54 14.42
C LEU A 224 30.51 -30.70 13.98
N SER A 225 31.07 -29.73 13.27
CA SER A 225 32.42 -29.80 12.72
C SER A 225 33.52 -29.90 13.77
N SER A 226 34.73 -30.28 13.36
CA SER A 226 35.92 -30.10 14.18
C SER A 226 36.48 -28.69 13.96
N GLN A 227 36.65 -27.93 15.05
CA GLN A 227 37.28 -26.61 15.07
C GLN A 227 36.66 -25.55 14.14
N GLY A 228 35.40 -25.74 13.73
CA GLY A 228 34.68 -24.84 12.83
C GLY A 228 35.04 -25.00 11.36
N VAL A 229 35.70 -26.10 10.97
CA VAL A 229 36.10 -26.36 9.58
C VAL A 229 34.98 -27.08 8.83
N ILE A 230 34.44 -26.45 7.80
CA ILE A 230 33.34 -27.03 7.01
C ILE A 230 33.77 -28.33 6.31
N GLY A 231 32.86 -29.32 6.26
CA GLY A 231 33.13 -30.65 5.70
C GLY A 231 33.75 -31.66 6.68
N THR A 232 34.04 -31.25 7.91
CA THR A 232 34.56 -32.12 8.97
C THR A 232 33.48 -32.50 9.99
N LEU A 233 33.70 -33.56 10.77
CA LEU A 233 32.87 -33.94 11.90
C LEU A 233 33.76 -34.14 13.14
N SER A 234 33.40 -33.57 14.28
CA SER A 234 34.19 -33.74 15.50
C SER A 234 34.02 -35.14 16.09
N GLU A 235 35.14 -35.81 16.38
CA GLU A 235 35.18 -37.09 17.10
C GLU A 235 34.68 -36.98 18.55
N LYS A 236 34.52 -35.76 19.09
CA LYS A 236 33.96 -35.53 20.42
C LYS A 236 32.43 -35.65 20.44
N ASN A 237 31.75 -35.50 19.30
CA ASN A 237 30.29 -35.52 19.26
C ASN A 237 29.72 -36.85 19.77
N GLY A 238 28.80 -36.79 20.73
CA GLY A 238 28.15 -37.97 21.32
C GLY A 238 28.94 -38.69 22.41
N ARG A 239 30.13 -38.18 22.78
CA ARG A 239 30.94 -38.73 23.89
C ARG A 239 30.34 -38.38 25.24
N THR A 240 29.65 -39.33 25.85
CA THR A 240 28.95 -39.15 27.14
C THR A 240 29.88 -38.84 28.31
N ASP A 241 31.18 -39.09 28.19
CA ASP A 241 32.20 -38.77 29.20
C ASP A 241 32.64 -37.30 29.20
N LEU A 242 32.21 -36.51 28.21
CA LEU A 242 32.56 -35.09 28.07
C LEU A 242 31.36 -34.18 28.39
N PRO A 243 31.60 -32.92 28.82
CA PRO A 243 30.54 -31.94 29.00
C PRO A 243 29.68 -31.79 27.74
N ASN A 244 28.36 -31.65 27.90
CA ASN A 244 27.41 -31.55 26.78
C ASN A 244 27.51 -32.74 25.79
N HIS A 245 27.97 -33.90 26.28
CA HIS A 245 28.29 -35.10 25.49
C HIS A 245 29.26 -34.83 24.33
N GLY A 246 30.22 -33.94 24.58
CA GLY A 246 31.27 -33.53 23.65
C GLY A 246 30.82 -32.65 22.48
N TYR A 247 29.52 -32.43 22.30
CA TYR A 247 29.00 -31.44 21.35
C TYR A 247 29.42 -30.01 21.75
N LEU A 248 29.90 -29.23 20.78
CA LEU A 248 30.41 -27.87 20.97
C LEU A 248 31.59 -27.80 21.96
N GLN A 249 32.42 -28.84 22.03
CA GLN A 249 33.63 -28.94 22.87
C GLN A 249 34.93 -29.13 22.06
N ASP A 250 34.89 -28.78 20.77
CA ASP A 250 36.00 -28.92 19.83
C ASP A 250 36.24 -27.65 19.01
N GLY A 251 36.07 -26.48 19.63
CA GLY A 251 36.36 -25.20 18.96
C GLY A 251 35.41 -24.83 17.84
N GLN A 252 34.19 -25.37 17.83
CA GLN A 252 33.13 -24.97 16.90
C GLN A 252 32.75 -23.49 17.08
N PRO A 253 32.27 -22.81 16.02
CA PRO A 253 31.91 -21.41 16.10
C PRO A 253 30.74 -21.18 17.05
N HIS A 254 30.79 -20.07 17.78
CA HIS A 254 29.66 -19.64 18.59
C HIS A 254 28.55 -19.06 17.71
N LEU A 255 27.29 -19.37 18.03
CA LEU A 255 26.12 -18.96 17.27
C LEU A 255 25.42 -17.76 17.92
N TYR A 256 25.25 -16.69 17.16
CA TYR A 256 24.59 -15.45 17.55
C TYR A 256 23.32 -15.22 16.73
N PHE A 257 22.23 -14.88 17.40
CA PHE A 257 20.99 -14.39 16.78
C PHE A 257 20.79 -12.93 17.15
N SER A 258 20.37 -12.10 16.19
CA SER A 258 20.14 -10.67 16.40
C SER A 258 18.70 -10.35 16.84
N ASN A 259 17.74 -11.23 16.53
CA ASN A 259 16.33 -10.99 16.78
C ASN A 259 15.62 -12.24 17.34
N PRO A 260 14.99 -12.15 18.52
CA PRO A 260 14.30 -13.28 19.13
C PRO A 260 12.81 -13.39 18.76
N ASP A 261 12.24 -12.39 18.09
CA ASP A 261 10.80 -12.32 17.86
C ASP A 261 10.33 -13.51 17.04
N LEU A 262 9.45 -14.30 17.63
CA LEU A 262 8.74 -15.37 16.92
C LEU A 262 7.75 -14.76 15.94
N TRP A 263 7.00 -13.75 16.39
CA TRP A 263 5.96 -13.08 15.63
C TRP A 263 6.32 -11.62 15.41
N TRP A 264 6.11 -11.12 14.19
CA TRP A 264 6.23 -9.71 13.87
C TRP A 264 5.06 -9.21 13.01
N ALA A 265 4.77 -7.91 13.11
CA ALA A 265 3.66 -7.27 12.41
C ALA A 265 4.05 -6.88 10.97
N ALA A 266 3.52 -7.62 10.00
CA ALA A 266 3.68 -7.32 8.56
C ALA A 266 2.49 -6.51 8.02
N SER A 267 2.53 -6.18 6.72
CA SER A 267 1.39 -5.56 6.02
C SER A 267 0.19 -6.51 5.85
N TYR A 268 0.41 -7.80 6.06
CA TYR A 268 -0.66 -8.80 6.16
C TYR A 268 -1.39 -8.69 7.49
N HIS A 269 -2.69 -8.95 7.50
CA HIS A 269 -3.55 -8.73 8.67
C HIS A 269 -3.26 -9.66 9.87
N LEU A 270 -2.43 -10.69 9.69
CA LEU A 270 -1.99 -11.59 10.76
C LEU A 270 -0.44 -11.56 10.89
N PRO A 271 0.12 -11.63 12.12
CA PRO A 271 1.57 -11.67 12.35
C PRO A 271 2.29 -12.78 11.56
N ARG A 272 3.52 -12.55 11.13
CA ARG A 272 4.37 -13.51 10.39
C ARG A 272 5.47 -14.06 11.28
N LEU A 273 6.00 -15.25 10.94
CA LEU A 273 7.19 -15.78 11.58
C LEU A 273 8.38 -14.85 11.27
N GLY A 274 9.10 -14.44 12.30
CA GLY A 274 10.37 -13.70 12.20
C GLY A 274 11.57 -14.61 12.44
N GLN A 275 12.72 -14.01 12.75
CA GLN A 275 13.97 -14.73 12.97
C GLN A 275 13.86 -15.73 14.13
N GLY A 276 13.02 -15.42 15.12
CA GLY A 276 12.68 -16.35 16.19
C GLY A 276 12.08 -17.65 15.67
N GLY A 277 11.27 -17.62 14.61
CA GLY A 277 10.76 -18.82 13.95
C GLY A 277 11.86 -19.69 13.34
N PHE A 278 12.85 -19.06 12.69
CA PHE A 278 14.02 -19.78 12.16
C PHE A 278 14.87 -20.37 13.29
N ARG A 279 15.08 -19.61 14.38
CA ARG A 279 15.78 -20.08 15.58
C ARG A 279 15.11 -21.33 16.14
N GLU A 280 13.80 -21.30 16.39
CA GLU A 280 13.05 -22.45 16.90
C GLU A 280 13.14 -23.65 15.95
N ALA A 281 13.07 -23.43 14.63
CA ALA A 281 13.25 -24.50 13.64
C ALA A 281 14.66 -25.14 13.72
N LEU A 282 15.72 -24.32 13.78
CA LEU A 282 17.09 -24.80 13.91
C LEU A 282 17.32 -25.55 15.23
N GLU A 283 16.73 -25.09 16.33
CA GLU A 283 16.79 -25.79 17.62
C GLU A 283 16.09 -27.14 17.60
N GLY A 284 14.97 -27.22 16.86
CA GLY A 284 14.29 -28.49 16.58
C GLY A 284 15.19 -29.46 15.81
N ILE A 285 15.87 -28.98 14.75
CA ILE A 285 16.85 -29.77 13.98
C ILE A 285 18.00 -30.25 14.89
N TRP A 286 18.59 -29.33 15.66
CA TRP A 286 19.67 -29.67 16.60
C TRP A 286 19.23 -30.74 17.62
N THR A 287 18.03 -30.59 18.17
CA THR A 287 17.44 -31.55 19.11
C THR A 287 17.26 -32.92 18.48
N ALA A 288 16.71 -32.98 17.26
CA ALA A 288 16.53 -34.24 16.54
C ALA A 288 17.86 -34.92 16.21
N VAL A 289 18.89 -34.14 15.84
CA VAL A 289 20.22 -34.66 15.48
C VAL A 289 21.01 -35.15 16.70
N THR A 290 20.96 -34.43 17.81
CA THR A 290 21.80 -34.70 18.99
C THR A 290 21.10 -35.45 20.11
N GLY A 291 19.77 -35.57 20.04
CA GLY A 291 18.91 -36.02 21.14
C GLY A 291 18.56 -34.92 22.15
N GLY A 292 19.09 -33.71 21.98
CA GLY A 292 18.70 -32.50 22.70
C GLY A 292 18.68 -32.61 24.22
N PRO A 293 17.84 -31.80 24.90
CA PRO A 293 17.82 -31.71 26.36
C PRO A 293 17.51 -33.04 27.06
N ASP A 294 16.73 -33.92 26.44
CA ASP A 294 16.39 -35.25 26.98
C ASP A 294 17.62 -36.15 27.13
N LYS A 295 18.64 -35.94 26.28
CA LYS A 295 19.95 -36.58 26.40
C LYS A 295 20.98 -35.67 27.08
N GLY A 296 20.58 -34.62 27.78
CA GLY A 296 21.51 -33.70 28.45
C GLY A 296 22.33 -32.81 27.50
N VAL A 297 21.95 -32.72 26.22
CA VAL A 297 22.64 -31.91 25.21
C VAL A 297 21.89 -30.59 25.00
N LYS A 298 22.58 -29.47 25.07
CA LYS A 298 22.03 -28.12 24.83
C LYS A 298 22.78 -27.43 23.70
N LEU A 299 22.04 -26.76 22.83
CA LEU A 299 22.62 -25.83 21.87
C LEU A 299 23.14 -24.60 22.62
N LYS A 300 24.45 -24.32 22.50
CA LYS A 300 25.04 -23.08 23.03
C LYS A 300 24.89 -21.98 21.99
N LYS A 301 24.17 -20.93 22.36
CA LYS A 301 23.91 -19.76 21.49
C LYS A 301 23.75 -18.49 22.33
N THR A 302 23.98 -17.35 21.70
CA THR A 302 23.64 -16.03 22.24
C THR A 302 22.49 -15.45 21.43
N VAL A 303 21.46 -14.95 22.10
CA VAL A 303 20.34 -14.25 21.46
C VAL A 303 20.37 -12.81 21.94
N ILE A 304 20.44 -11.90 20.98
CA ILE A 304 20.38 -10.45 21.14
C ILE A 304 19.02 -9.99 20.56
N GLY A 305 18.59 -8.79 20.90
CA GLY A 305 17.30 -8.19 20.58
C GLY A 305 16.45 -8.03 21.84
N LYS A 306 15.41 -7.21 21.81
CA LYS A 306 14.40 -7.13 22.89
C LYS A 306 13.71 -8.51 23.02
N PRO A 307 13.49 -9.06 24.22
CA PRO A 307 13.61 -8.42 25.54
C PRO A 307 14.97 -8.59 26.23
N TYR A 308 16.01 -9.07 25.55
CA TYR A 308 17.27 -9.47 26.20
C TYR A 308 18.05 -8.29 26.77
N GLN A 309 18.64 -8.53 27.95
CA GLN A 309 19.41 -7.58 28.75
C GLN A 309 20.46 -6.83 27.91
N GLY A 310 21.30 -7.53 27.14
CA GLY A 310 22.40 -6.90 26.40
C GLY A 310 21.95 -5.85 25.38
N THR A 311 20.75 -5.98 24.81
CA THR A 311 20.19 -4.97 23.90
C THR A 311 19.81 -3.69 24.62
N TYR A 312 19.22 -3.80 25.82
CA TYR A 312 18.88 -2.63 26.63
C TYR A 312 20.11 -1.97 27.24
N GLU A 313 21.16 -2.73 27.58
CA GLU A 313 22.45 -2.17 27.99
C GLU A 313 23.09 -1.35 26.87
N PHE A 314 23.09 -1.89 25.64
CA PHE A 314 23.56 -1.16 24.47
C PHE A 314 22.73 0.11 24.22
N ALA A 315 21.40 0.00 24.29
CA ALA A 315 20.48 1.13 24.12
C ALA A 315 20.69 2.23 25.17
N GLU A 316 20.84 1.85 26.44
CA GLU A 316 21.13 2.79 27.54
C GLU A 316 22.47 3.50 27.33
N ARG A 317 23.53 2.77 26.94
CA ARG A 317 24.83 3.38 26.63
C ARG A 317 24.72 4.40 25.49
N GLN A 318 23.99 4.07 24.42
CA GLN A 318 23.78 5.01 23.31
C GLN A 318 22.96 6.23 23.74
N LEU A 319 21.92 6.03 24.55
CA LEU A 319 21.12 7.12 25.09
C LEU A 319 21.94 8.07 25.97
N LEU A 320 22.84 7.53 26.80
CA LEU A 320 23.76 8.31 27.62
C LEU A 320 24.77 9.09 26.76
N ARG A 321 25.35 8.47 25.72
CA ARG A 321 26.23 9.17 24.76
C ARG A 321 25.50 10.30 24.04
N ASN A 322 24.26 10.06 23.60
CA ASN A 322 23.45 11.08 22.95
C ASN A 322 23.14 12.24 23.92
N ARG A 323 22.86 11.94 25.19
CA ARG A 323 22.65 12.93 26.24
C ARG A 323 23.91 13.77 26.51
N GLU A 324 25.09 13.14 26.56
CA GLU A 324 26.37 13.86 26.67
C GLU A 324 26.66 14.77 25.47
N ARG A 325 26.27 14.36 24.25
CA ARG A 325 26.39 15.22 23.07
C ARG A 325 25.44 16.42 23.10
N MET A 326 24.21 16.22 23.57
CA MET A 326 23.22 17.28 23.68
C MET A 326 23.57 18.33 24.75
N PHE A 327 24.18 17.91 25.86
CA PHE A 327 24.36 18.76 27.05
C PHE A 327 25.80 18.93 27.55
N GLY A 328 26.79 18.30 26.92
CA GLY A 328 28.20 18.32 27.31
C GLY A 328 28.60 17.16 28.24
N ALA A 329 29.89 17.08 28.61
CA ALA A 329 30.38 16.07 29.56
C ALA A 329 29.92 16.33 31.01
N ASN A 330 29.78 15.27 31.82
CA ASN A 330 29.36 15.34 33.23
C ASN A 330 27.94 15.90 33.46
N VAL A 331 26.98 15.51 32.61
CA VAL A 331 25.59 15.99 32.67
C VAL A 331 24.91 15.66 34.01
N GLN A 332 24.50 16.70 34.74
CA GLN A 332 23.69 16.59 35.97
C GLN A 332 22.30 17.20 35.75
N PRO A 333 21.22 16.61 36.29
CA PRO A 333 21.14 15.35 37.07
C PRO A 333 21.43 14.09 36.21
N PRO A 334 21.68 12.90 36.80
CA PRO A 334 21.81 11.65 36.02
C PRO A 334 20.47 11.24 35.39
N LEU A 335 20.51 10.40 34.36
CA LEU A 335 19.30 9.82 33.75
C LEU A 335 18.64 8.83 34.73
N ARG A 336 17.44 9.16 35.19
CA ARG A 336 16.69 8.39 36.18
C ARG A 336 15.58 7.54 35.59
N ASN A 337 14.86 8.05 34.59
CA ASN A 337 13.69 7.36 34.03
C ASN A 337 13.80 7.22 32.51
N VAL A 338 13.54 6.04 31.98
CA VAL A 338 13.40 5.82 30.53
C VAL A 338 12.02 5.25 30.26
N TYR A 339 11.22 5.91 29.43
CA TYR A 339 9.89 5.44 29.06
C TYR A 339 9.99 4.66 27.74
N MET A 340 9.89 3.34 27.82
CA MET A 340 9.87 2.45 26.66
C MET A 340 8.44 2.34 26.12
N ILE A 341 8.20 2.89 24.94
CA ILE A 341 6.91 2.84 24.25
C ILE A 341 6.97 1.70 23.23
N GLY A 342 6.11 0.71 23.40
CA GLY A 342 6.11 -0.52 22.60
C GLY A 342 4.70 -1.02 22.32
N ASP A 343 4.57 -1.91 21.35
CA ASP A 343 3.31 -2.54 20.94
C ASP A 343 3.28 -4.06 21.21
N ASN A 344 4.42 -4.66 21.56
CA ASN A 344 4.57 -6.11 21.78
C ASN A 344 4.83 -6.45 23.26
N PRO A 345 3.89 -7.12 23.97
CA PRO A 345 4.05 -7.52 25.37
C PRO A 345 5.27 -8.42 25.64
N GLU A 346 5.52 -9.39 24.78
CA GLU A 346 6.60 -10.38 24.93
C GLU A 346 8.00 -9.79 24.64
N SER A 347 8.06 -8.67 23.93
CA SER A 347 9.31 -8.04 23.51
C SER A 347 9.57 -6.72 24.22
N ASP A 348 8.76 -5.69 23.96
CA ASP A 348 8.97 -4.34 24.50
C ASP A 348 8.68 -4.23 25.99
N ILE A 349 7.55 -4.80 26.40
CA ILE A 349 7.05 -4.68 27.78
C ILE A 349 7.83 -5.61 28.68
N CYS A 350 8.02 -6.87 28.27
CA CYS A 350 8.91 -7.80 28.95
C CYS A 350 10.30 -7.19 29.12
N GLY A 351 10.91 -6.71 28.04
CA GLY A 351 12.27 -6.16 28.06
C GLY A 351 12.43 -4.98 29.00
N ALA A 352 11.55 -3.98 28.91
CA ALA A 352 11.59 -2.82 29.80
C ALA A 352 11.35 -3.20 31.27
N ASN A 353 10.48 -4.17 31.56
CA ASN A 353 10.20 -4.63 32.92
C ASN A 353 11.34 -5.48 33.51
N SER A 354 11.98 -6.32 32.69
CA SER A 354 13.05 -7.22 33.12
C SER A 354 14.42 -6.55 33.17
N TYR A 355 14.63 -5.49 32.39
CA TYR A 355 15.91 -4.82 32.31
C TYR A 355 16.37 -4.30 33.68
N ARG A 356 17.66 -4.49 33.96
CA ARG A 356 18.34 -3.94 35.14
C ARG A 356 19.49 -3.05 34.68
N SER A 357 19.33 -1.75 34.84
CA SER A 357 20.34 -0.76 34.43
C SER A 357 21.61 -0.87 35.28
N GLY A 358 22.76 -0.90 34.61
CA GLY A 358 24.07 -0.73 35.26
C GLY A 358 24.36 0.72 35.66
N HIS A 359 23.61 1.68 35.11
CA HIS A 359 23.75 3.12 35.37
C HIS A 359 22.69 3.67 36.34
N GLY A 360 21.79 2.82 36.84
CA GLY A 360 20.78 3.16 37.84
C GLY A 360 19.50 3.81 37.29
N SER A 361 19.27 3.79 35.97
CA SER A 361 18.02 4.28 35.39
C SER A 361 16.91 3.23 35.52
N LYS A 362 15.67 3.70 35.69
CA LYS A 362 14.47 2.87 35.75
C LYS A 362 13.71 2.95 34.43
N TRP A 363 13.50 1.80 33.81
CA TRP A 363 12.75 1.67 32.58
C TRP A 363 11.27 1.41 32.88
N HIS A 364 10.38 2.20 32.28
CA HIS A 364 8.93 2.13 32.45
C HIS A 364 8.30 1.74 31.12
N SER A 365 7.57 0.64 31.10
CA SER A 365 6.90 0.12 29.91
C SER A 365 5.56 0.80 29.65
N ILE A 366 5.36 1.34 28.45
CA ILE A 366 4.10 1.92 27.98
C ILE A 366 3.64 1.13 26.75
N LEU A 367 2.51 0.43 26.88
CA LEU A 367 1.96 -0.39 25.81
C LEU A 367 0.97 0.42 24.97
N VAL A 368 1.18 0.48 23.66
CA VAL A 368 0.24 1.11 22.71
C VAL A 368 -0.65 0.06 22.02
N ARG A 369 -1.84 0.46 21.56
CA ARG A 369 -2.82 -0.42 20.88
C ARG A 369 -2.70 -0.42 19.35
N THR A 370 -1.60 0.10 18.80
CA THR A 370 -1.44 0.34 17.36
C THR A 370 -0.73 -0.79 16.61
N GLY A 371 -0.22 -1.81 17.30
CA GLY A 371 0.62 -2.88 16.72
C GLY A 371 0.19 -4.31 17.10
N VAL A 372 1.12 -5.15 17.56
CA VAL A 372 0.93 -6.57 17.92
C VAL A 372 -0.17 -6.73 18.96
N TYR A 373 -0.16 -5.89 20.00
CA TYR A 373 -1.23 -5.82 20.98
C TYR A 373 -2.43 -5.03 20.44
N SER A 374 -3.57 -5.71 20.29
CA SER A 374 -4.83 -5.14 19.80
C SER A 374 -5.99 -5.18 20.82
N GLY A 375 -5.78 -5.77 22.00
CA GLY A 375 -6.79 -5.92 23.04
C GLY A 375 -6.54 -7.14 23.93
N GLY A 376 -7.34 -7.31 24.99
CA GLY A 376 -7.19 -8.40 25.96
C GLY A 376 -6.19 -8.14 27.09
N GLU A 377 -5.95 -9.14 27.94
CA GLU A 377 -4.94 -9.05 29.01
C GLU A 377 -3.55 -9.31 28.42
N PRO A 378 -2.60 -8.37 28.52
CA PRO A 378 -1.25 -8.59 28.01
C PRO A 378 -0.52 -9.64 28.86
N THR A 379 0.30 -10.49 28.22
CA THR A 379 1.12 -11.51 28.89
C THR A 379 2.12 -10.93 29.89
N TRP A 380 2.53 -9.68 29.69
CA TRP A 380 3.34 -8.89 30.61
C TRP A 380 2.62 -7.59 30.95
N THR A 381 2.42 -7.34 32.24
CA THR A 381 1.74 -6.12 32.72
C THR A 381 2.60 -4.88 32.45
N PRO A 382 2.14 -3.93 31.60
CA PRO A 382 2.85 -2.68 31.39
C PRO A 382 2.60 -1.68 32.53
N THR A 383 3.41 -0.63 32.61
CA THR A 383 3.18 0.48 33.55
C THR A 383 1.86 1.19 33.24
N THR A 384 1.55 1.34 31.95
CA THR A 384 0.24 1.83 31.49
C THR A 384 -0.05 1.35 30.07
N ILE A 385 -1.33 1.40 29.68
CA ILE A 385 -1.79 1.12 28.33
C ILE A 385 -2.46 2.36 27.77
N VAL A 386 -2.06 2.78 26.58
CA VAL A 386 -2.59 3.96 25.90
C VAL A 386 -2.94 3.64 24.45
N ASP A 387 -3.75 4.48 23.83
CA ASP A 387 -4.26 4.17 22.48
C ASP A 387 -3.20 4.33 21.38
N ASN A 388 -2.24 5.25 21.53
CA ASN A 388 -1.22 5.54 20.52
C ASN A 388 0.03 6.22 21.11
N VAL A 389 1.07 6.36 20.28
CA VAL A 389 2.36 6.97 20.64
C VAL A 389 2.24 8.41 21.15
N HIS A 390 1.32 9.21 20.62
CA HIS A 390 1.10 10.58 21.08
C HIS A 390 0.64 10.62 22.53
N ARG A 391 -0.34 9.79 22.89
CA ARG A 391 -0.80 9.65 24.29
C ARG A 391 0.28 9.06 25.20
N ALA A 392 1.15 8.20 24.67
CA ALA A 392 2.27 7.64 25.42
C ALA A 392 3.28 8.72 25.83
N VAL A 393 3.66 9.60 24.88
CA VAL A 393 4.57 10.72 25.14
C VAL A 393 3.94 11.73 26.09
N GLU A 394 2.67 12.11 25.89
CA GLU A 394 1.96 12.98 26.82
C GLU A 394 1.95 12.41 28.26
N TRP A 395 1.72 11.10 28.40
CA TRP A 395 1.71 10.45 29.69
C TRP A 395 3.11 10.42 30.32
N GLY A 396 4.15 10.06 29.56
CA GLY A 396 5.53 10.05 30.06
C GLY A 396 6.01 11.44 30.49
N ILE A 397 5.66 12.50 29.75
CA ILE A 397 5.99 13.89 30.13
C ILE A 397 5.24 14.29 31.41
N LYS A 398 3.95 13.96 31.52
CA LYS A 398 3.16 14.27 32.74
C LYS A 398 3.66 13.52 33.97
N THR A 399 4.03 12.26 33.82
CA THR A 399 4.48 11.41 34.94
C THR A 399 5.93 11.72 35.34
N SER A 400 6.74 12.34 34.47
CA SER A 400 8.12 12.76 34.79
C SER A 400 8.22 14.09 35.54
N HIS A 401 7.16 14.91 35.59
CA HIS A 401 7.20 16.27 36.15
C HIS A 401 6.56 16.44 37.53
N SER A 402 7.30 17.14 38.39
CA SER A 402 6.85 17.89 39.56
C SER A 402 6.62 19.37 39.17
N ALA A 403 5.37 19.81 39.14
CA ALA A 403 4.84 21.19 39.29
C ALA A 403 5.21 22.36 38.33
N THR A 404 6.19 22.30 37.41
CA THR A 404 6.62 23.52 36.67
C THR A 404 6.36 23.59 35.15
N LEU A 405 5.71 22.60 34.54
CA LEU A 405 5.38 22.61 33.09
C LEU A 405 3.88 22.81 32.77
N ASP A 406 3.05 23.16 33.75
CA ASP A 406 1.61 23.38 33.55
C ASP A 406 1.28 24.63 32.73
N ALA A 407 2.23 25.57 32.59
CA ALA A 407 2.02 26.83 31.86
C ALA A 407 2.04 26.67 30.33
N LEU A 408 2.71 25.66 29.76
CA LEU A 408 2.84 25.50 28.30
C LEU A 408 1.79 24.57 27.68
N ILE A 409 1.35 23.53 28.40
CA ILE A 409 0.19 22.72 27.98
C ILE A 409 -1.09 23.57 27.99
N TRP A 410 -1.11 24.63 28.79
CA TRP A 410 -2.18 25.64 28.80
C TRP A 410 -2.14 26.55 27.55
N PHE A 411 -0.96 26.88 27.01
CA PHE A 411 -0.81 27.80 25.88
C PHE A 411 -1.28 27.19 24.53
N TYR A 412 -1.09 25.88 24.34
CA TYR A 412 -1.62 25.18 23.15
C TYR A 412 -3.10 24.79 23.25
N ARG A 413 -3.73 24.96 24.43
CA ARG A 413 -5.17 24.70 24.63
C ARG A 413 -6.06 25.92 24.42
N PHE A 414 -5.53 27.15 24.39
CA PHE A 414 -6.36 28.36 24.34
C PHE A 414 -5.70 29.54 23.59
N VAL A 415 -5.82 29.56 22.27
CA VAL A 415 -6.14 30.78 21.51
C VAL A 415 -7.26 30.43 20.51
N PRO A 416 -8.48 30.99 20.67
CA PRO A 416 -9.56 30.82 19.72
C PRO A 416 -9.63 32.02 18.76
N LEU A 417 -9.83 31.76 17.46
CA LEU A 417 -10.60 32.67 16.61
C LEU A 417 -12.05 32.15 16.58
N PHE A 418 -12.89 32.83 17.39
CA PHE A 418 -14.36 33.01 17.39
C PHE A 418 -15.25 31.98 16.64
N SER A 419 -16.26 31.27 17.20
CA SER A 419 -17.46 31.59 18.04
C SER A 419 -18.75 31.29 17.21
N PRO A 420 -19.97 30.98 17.75
CA PRO A 420 -20.38 30.44 19.05
C PRO A 420 -21.46 29.30 19.01
N HIS A 421 -21.74 28.75 20.21
CA HIS A 421 -22.98 28.15 20.73
C HIS A 421 -23.16 26.61 20.83
N GLN A 422 -22.61 26.09 21.95
CA GLN A 422 -23.30 25.49 23.12
C GLN A 422 -24.19 24.22 23.01
N PRO A 423 -24.28 23.42 24.11
CA PRO A 423 -24.25 21.96 24.08
C PRO A 423 -25.49 21.28 24.71
N ILE A 424 -25.54 19.94 24.74
CA ILE A 424 -25.80 19.10 25.95
C ILE A 424 -25.78 17.58 25.62
N LEU A 425 -25.04 16.86 26.50
CA LEU A 425 -24.93 15.44 26.88
C LEU A 425 -25.76 14.32 26.18
N ILE A 426 -25.16 13.13 26.02
CA ILE A 426 -25.31 11.93 26.89
C ILE A 426 -24.39 10.77 26.40
N ALA A 427 -23.86 10.00 27.36
CA ALA A 427 -22.91 8.90 27.26
C ALA A 427 -23.44 7.59 26.63
N PRO A 428 -22.56 6.60 26.35
CA PRO A 428 -22.97 5.20 26.31
C PRO A 428 -22.20 4.28 27.28
N THR A 429 -22.90 3.25 27.76
CA THR A 429 -22.36 2.00 28.32
C THR A 429 -22.93 0.81 27.52
N PRO A 430 -22.34 -0.39 27.63
CA PRO A 430 -22.17 -1.37 26.53
C PRO A 430 -23.12 -2.58 26.57
N VAL A 431 -23.14 -3.37 25.48
CA VAL A 431 -23.75 -4.71 25.31
C VAL A 431 -22.83 -5.46 24.32
N ILE A 432 -22.08 -6.54 24.62
CA ILE A 432 -22.36 -7.97 24.96
C ILE A 432 -22.97 -8.82 23.82
N MET A 433 -22.39 -10.03 23.65
CA MET A 433 -22.77 -11.26 22.90
C MET A 433 -22.02 -11.39 21.55
N ALA A 434 -21.10 -12.34 21.33
CA ALA A 434 -21.03 -13.81 21.53
C ALA A 434 -21.42 -14.62 20.28
N ASP A 435 -20.44 -15.41 19.84
CA ASP A 435 -20.41 -16.77 19.26
C ASP A 435 -21.14 -17.14 17.96
N SER A 436 -20.33 -17.71 17.04
CA SER A 436 -20.73 -18.84 16.20
C SER A 436 -19.55 -19.81 16.03
N GLU A 437 -19.76 -21.04 16.48
CA GLU A 437 -18.87 -22.20 16.58
C GLU A 437 -18.99 -23.09 15.30
N LEU A 438 -17.95 -23.68 14.69
CA LEU A 438 -17.42 -25.08 14.83
C LEU A 438 -16.62 -25.45 13.52
N PRO A 439 -15.76 -26.51 13.42
CA PRO A 439 -15.87 -27.82 14.08
C PRO A 439 -14.59 -28.48 14.65
N THR A 440 -14.84 -29.59 15.33
CA THR A 440 -14.02 -30.42 16.23
C THR A 440 -13.11 -31.46 15.56
N ARG A 441 -12.03 -31.86 16.27
CA ARG A 441 -11.43 -33.23 16.23
C ARG A 441 -10.57 -33.49 17.51
N PRO A 442 -10.21 -34.74 17.85
CA PRO A 442 -10.67 -35.45 19.05
C PRO A 442 -9.65 -35.55 20.20
N LYS A 443 -10.13 -35.93 21.39
CA LYS A 443 -9.34 -36.28 22.60
C LYS A 443 -8.56 -37.60 22.43
N PRO A 444 -7.49 -37.78 23.24
CA PRO A 444 -7.39 -39.00 24.05
C PRO A 444 -7.44 -38.77 25.57
N GLU A 445 -7.99 -39.80 26.23
CA GLU A 445 -8.11 -40.19 27.65
C GLU A 445 -6.81 -40.11 28.48
N GLU A 446 -6.72 -40.24 29.81
CA GLU A 446 -7.57 -40.22 31.01
C GLU A 446 -6.58 -40.10 32.20
N THR A 447 -7.04 -39.43 33.26
CA THR A 447 -6.79 -39.49 34.73
C THR A 447 -5.84 -40.55 35.37
N PRO A 448 -5.41 -40.46 36.66
CA PRO A 448 -6.05 -39.75 37.80
C PRO A 448 -5.18 -39.07 38.91
N ALA A 449 -5.80 -38.02 39.48
CA ALA A 449 -6.04 -37.62 40.88
C ALA A 449 -5.15 -38.01 42.10
N ALA A 450 -5.26 -37.10 43.09
CA ALA A 450 -5.09 -37.22 44.56
C ALA A 450 -3.69 -36.78 45.10
N ALA A 451 -3.50 -36.13 46.27
CA ALA A 451 -4.36 -35.77 47.40
C ALA A 451 -3.72 -34.61 48.23
N ALA A 452 -4.56 -34.04 49.11
CA ALA A 452 -4.36 -33.31 50.38
C ALA A 452 -2.95 -33.22 51.04
N ASP A 453 -2.61 -32.07 51.65
CA ASP A 453 -2.83 -31.79 53.09
C ASP A 453 -2.31 -30.40 53.53
N ALA A 454 -2.94 -29.85 54.59
CA ALA A 454 -2.65 -28.59 55.30
C ALA A 454 -1.52 -28.80 56.38
N PRO A 455 -1.24 -27.93 57.41
CA PRO A 455 -1.82 -26.62 57.81
C PRO A 455 -0.83 -25.55 58.40
N ALA A 456 -1.41 -24.38 58.77
CA ALA A 456 -1.08 -23.46 59.90
C ALA A 456 0.26 -22.68 59.84
N GLU A 457 0.45 -21.45 60.36
CA GLU A 457 -0.20 -20.69 61.44
C GLU A 457 0.34 -19.22 61.42
N GLY A 458 -0.40 -18.24 61.96
CA GLY A 458 0.23 -17.04 62.58
C GLY A 458 -0.32 -15.62 62.30
N ALA A 459 -1.05 -15.10 63.29
CA ALA A 459 -1.11 -13.70 63.78
C ALA A 459 -2.06 -12.61 63.17
N GLU A 460 -3.20 -12.50 63.86
CA GLU A 460 -4.07 -11.36 64.26
C GLU A 460 -4.33 -10.06 63.43
N PRO A 461 -5.60 -9.59 63.36
CA PRO A 461 -6.02 -8.36 62.67
C PRO A 461 -6.39 -7.18 63.60
N THR A 462 -6.18 -5.95 63.13
CA THR A 462 -6.80 -4.73 63.68
C THR A 462 -8.02 -4.29 62.86
N LYS A 463 -9.13 -4.02 63.54
CA LYS A 463 -10.41 -3.54 63.00
C LYS A 463 -10.34 -2.05 62.65
N SER A 464 -10.69 -1.66 61.41
CA SER A 464 -11.54 -0.48 61.10
C SER A 464 -11.70 -0.19 59.60
N ALA A 465 -12.40 -1.03 58.82
CA ALA A 465 -12.90 -0.64 57.49
C ALA A 465 -13.97 -1.61 56.93
N SER A 466 -15.21 -1.67 57.47
CA SER A 466 -16.23 -2.57 56.87
C SER A 466 -17.67 -2.06 56.74
N LYS A 467 -17.99 -0.80 57.06
CA LYS A 467 -19.38 -0.31 56.89
C LYS A 467 -19.69 0.39 55.56
N SER A 468 -18.70 0.94 54.84
CA SER A 468 -18.91 1.64 53.56
C SER A 468 -18.95 0.69 52.35
N ALA A 469 -18.12 -0.37 52.36
CA ALA A 469 -18.06 -1.36 51.28
C ALA A 469 -19.35 -2.20 51.18
N ALA A 470 -19.94 -2.59 52.31
CA ALA A 470 -21.19 -3.36 52.34
C ALA A 470 -22.40 -2.59 51.77
N LYS A 471 -22.45 -1.26 51.96
CA LYS A 471 -23.55 -0.40 51.48
C LYS A 471 -23.46 -0.14 49.97
N LYS A 472 -22.26 -0.12 49.39
CA LYS A 472 -22.03 0.03 47.95
C LYS A 472 -22.40 -1.26 47.19
N ALA A 473 -21.99 -2.42 47.70
CA ALA A 473 -22.32 -3.72 47.11
C ALA A 473 -23.83 -3.99 47.08
N ALA A 474 -24.57 -3.60 48.13
CA ALA A 474 -26.03 -3.75 48.17
C ALA A 474 -26.76 -2.87 47.12
N LYS A 475 -26.24 -1.66 46.84
CA LYS A 475 -26.81 -0.74 45.83
C LYS A 475 -26.54 -1.22 44.40
N GLU A 476 -25.38 -1.80 44.15
CA GLU A 476 -25.04 -2.38 42.84
C GLU A 476 -25.85 -3.65 42.56
N LYS A 477 -26.05 -4.51 43.57
CA LYS A 477 -26.91 -5.71 43.46
C LYS A 477 -28.37 -5.34 43.15
N ALA A 478 -28.93 -4.35 43.84
CA ALA A 478 -30.30 -3.88 43.55
C ALA A 478 -30.45 -3.26 42.15
N LYS A 479 -29.40 -2.62 41.62
CA LYS A 479 -29.39 -2.07 40.25
C LYS A 479 -29.32 -3.19 39.21
N ALA A 480 -28.52 -4.22 39.46
CA ALA A 480 -28.41 -5.41 38.61
C ALA A 480 -29.72 -6.20 38.58
N GLU A 481 -30.38 -6.40 39.72
CA GLU A 481 -31.68 -7.09 39.80
C GLU A 481 -32.80 -6.32 39.07
N LYS A 482 -32.81 -4.98 39.17
CA LYS A 482 -33.79 -4.14 38.46
C LYS A 482 -33.56 -4.13 36.94
N ALA A 483 -32.29 -4.21 36.50
CA ALA A 483 -31.93 -4.35 35.09
C ALA A 483 -32.32 -5.74 34.55
N ALA A 484 -32.08 -6.81 35.32
CA ALA A 484 -32.48 -8.17 34.96
C ALA A 484 -34.01 -8.32 34.88
N ALA A 485 -34.76 -7.72 35.81
CA ALA A 485 -36.22 -7.73 35.78
C ALA A 485 -36.78 -6.98 34.56
N ARG A 486 -36.20 -5.85 34.19
CA ARG A 486 -36.57 -5.10 32.98
C ARG A 486 -36.26 -5.89 31.70
N ALA A 487 -35.08 -6.52 31.64
CA ALA A 487 -34.71 -7.38 30.52
C ALA A 487 -35.65 -8.60 30.40
N ALA A 488 -36.04 -9.22 31.52
CA ALA A 488 -37.01 -10.32 31.52
C ALA A 488 -38.40 -9.87 31.07
N GLN A 489 -38.83 -8.66 31.46
CA GLN A 489 -40.12 -8.08 31.06
C GLN A 489 -40.13 -7.70 29.56
N GLU A 490 -39.03 -7.15 29.04
CA GLU A 490 -38.85 -6.86 27.60
C GLU A 490 -38.81 -8.16 26.78
N LYS A 491 -38.16 -9.22 27.29
CA LYS A 491 -38.12 -10.55 26.65
C LYS A 491 -39.49 -11.23 26.64
N ALA A 492 -40.27 -11.08 27.73
CA ALA A 492 -41.64 -11.58 27.80
C ALA A 492 -42.61 -10.80 26.89
N GLN A 493 -42.44 -9.48 26.77
CA GLN A 493 -43.21 -8.65 25.82
C GLN A 493 -42.84 -8.97 24.36
N ALA A 494 -41.56 -9.21 24.06
CA ALA A 494 -41.12 -9.64 22.73
C ALA A 494 -41.72 -11.00 22.35
N ALA A 495 -41.68 -11.99 23.25
CA ALA A 495 -42.27 -13.31 23.02
C ALA A 495 -43.81 -13.26 22.84
N ALA A 496 -44.50 -12.40 23.58
CA ALA A 496 -45.95 -12.19 23.41
C ALA A 496 -46.30 -11.46 22.09
N ALA A 497 -45.43 -10.59 21.59
CA ALA A 497 -45.59 -9.92 20.29
C ALA A 497 -45.27 -10.84 19.11
N GLU A 498 -44.38 -11.83 19.29
CA GLU A 498 -44.04 -12.86 18.30
C GLU A 498 -45.16 -13.90 18.13
N ALA A 499 -45.91 -14.19 19.21
CA ALA A 499 -47.04 -15.12 19.19
C ALA A 499 -48.28 -14.62 18.42
N ASN A 500 -48.35 -13.33 18.08
CA ASN A 500 -49.48 -12.67 17.40
C ASN A 500 -49.11 -12.05 16.03
N ASP A 501 -48.00 -12.46 15.42
CA ASP A 501 -47.62 -11.97 14.09
C ASP A 501 -48.40 -12.67 12.96
N THR A 502 -49.41 -11.97 12.42
CA THR A 502 -50.26 -12.46 11.33
C THR A 502 -49.57 -12.54 9.97
N ALA A 503 -48.39 -11.92 9.83
CA ALA A 503 -47.63 -11.86 8.57
C ALA A 503 -46.47 -12.87 8.53
N LYS A 504 -46.39 -13.79 9.49
CA LYS A 504 -45.31 -14.77 9.60
C LYS A 504 -45.19 -15.58 8.30
N GLY A 505 -44.04 -15.50 7.65
CA GLY A 505 -43.77 -16.13 6.36
C GLY A 505 -43.94 -15.21 5.13
N LEU A 506 -44.38 -13.95 5.29
CA LEU A 506 -44.42 -12.94 4.23
C LEU A 506 -43.20 -12.00 4.22
N TYR A 507 -42.34 -12.11 5.24
CA TYR A 507 -41.12 -11.34 5.35
C TYR A 507 -40.03 -12.08 6.12
N GLY A 508 -38.78 -11.65 5.97
CA GLY A 508 -37.62 -12.20 6.69
C GLY A 508 -36.42 -12.42 5.78
N GLN A 509 -35.51 -13.31 6.20
CA GLN A 509 -34.53 -13.88 5.27
C GLN A 509 -35.25 -14.81 4.30
N LEU A 510 -34.86 -14.78 3.02
CA LEU A 510 -35.36 -15.76 2.06
C LEU A 510 -34.96 -17.16 2.55
N PRO A 511 -35.91 -18.11 2.71
CA PRO A 511 -35.57 -19.45 3.16
C PRO A 511 -34.59 -20.13 2.19
N GLU A 512 -33.58 -20.85 2.71
CA GLU A 512 -32.59 -21.56 1.86
C GLU A 512 -33.24 -22.60 0.93
N SER A 513 -34.44 -23.07 1.25
CA SER A 513 -35.23 -24.00 0.45
C SER A 513 -36.01 -23.35 -0.70
N GLU A 514 -36.03 -22.02 -0.80
CA GLU A 514 -36.78 -21.27 -1.80
C GLU A 514 -35.85 -20.59 -2.81
N ASP A 515 -36.18 -20.71 -4.09
CA ASP A 515 -35.49 -19.98 -5.16
C ASP A 515 -35.94 -18.51 -5.21
N VAL A 516 -35.03 -17.65 -5.69
CA VAL A 516 -35.38 -16.27 -6.08
C VAL A 516 -36.39 -16.33 -7.24
N LEU A 517 -37.52 -15.64 -7.08
CA LEU A 517 -38.60 -15.65 -8.06
C LEU A 517 -38.22 -14.87 -9.32
N PRO A 518 -38.81 -15.20 -10.49
CA PRO A 518 -38.75 -14.35 -11.67
C PRO A 518 -39.21 -12.93 -11.33
N ALA A 519 -38.37 -11.95 -11.66
CA ALA A 519 -38.56 -10.57 -11.25
C ALA A 519 -38.65 -9.64 -12.47
N THR A 520 -39.60 -8.72 -12.43
CA THR A 520 -39.75 -7.62 -13.41
C THR A 520 -38.62 -6.61 -13.20
N ARG A 521 -37.98 -6.17 -14.29
CA ARG A 521 -36.98 -5.10 -14.22
C ARG A 521 -37.65 -3.74 -14.12
N PHE A 522 -36.99 -2.76 -13.51
CA PHE A 522 -37.53 -1.41 -13.41
C PHE A 522 -37.77 -0.79 -14.80
N SER A 523 -36.90 -1.07 -15.77
CA SER A 523 -37.08 -0.65 -17.17
C SER A 523 -38.30 -1.24 -17.88
N GLU A 524 -38.90 -2.30 -17.34
CA GLU A 524 -40.06 -2.99 -17.92
C GLU A 524 -41.38 -2.57 -17.25
N ILE A 525 -41.32 -1.82 -16.14
CA ILE A 525 -42.51 -1.34 -15.45
C ILE A 525 -43.12 -0.18 -16.23
N THR A 526 -44.35 -0.37 -16.66
CA THR A 526 -45.14 0.57 -17.46
C THR A 526 -46.55 0.69 -16.88
N ASP A 527 -47.35 1.59 -17.44
CA ASP A 527 -48.77 1.75 -17.11
C ASP A 527 -49.59 0.45 -17.24
N GLU A 528 -49.14 -0.52 -18.05
CA GLU A 528 -49.79 -1.82 -18.18
C GLU A 528 -49.71 -2.67 -16.90
N HIS A 529 -48.79 -2.33 -16.00
CA HIS A 529 -48.61 -3.00 -14.72
C HIS A 529 -49.48 -2.39 -13.62
N TYR A 530 -50.18 -1.29 -13.88
CA TYR A 530 -51.07 -0.67 -12.90
C TYR A 530 -52.10 -1.67 -12.35
N GLU A 531 -52.26 -1.69 -11.03
CA GLU A 531 -53.11 -2.62 -10.28
C GLU A 531 -52.73 -4.11 -10.40
N LYS A 532 -51.60 -4.45 -11.04
CA LYS A 532 -51.08 -5.82 -11.12
C LYS A 532 -50.05 -6.08 -10.04
N GLU A 533 -50.00 -7.34 -9.59
CA GLU A 533 -48.94 -7.83 -8.71
C GLU A 533 -47.69 -8.14 -9.52
N ILE A 534 -46.55 -7.64 -9.06
CA ILE A 534 -45.23 -7.93 -9.62
C ILE A 534 -44.27 -8.33 -8.51
N THR A 535 -43.19 -9.01 -8.89
CA THR A 535 -42.03 -9.22 -8.03
C THR A 535 -40.84 -8.46 -8.60
N VAL A 536 -40.12 -7.75 -7.75
CA VAL A 536 -38.88 -7.04 -8.11
C VAL A 536 -37.74 -7.50 -7.21
N VAL A 537 -36.54 -7.61 -7.79
CA VAL A 537 -35.29 -7.86 -7.04
C VAL A 537 -34.41 -6.63 -7.19
N ALA A 538 -34.16 -5.96 -6.07
CA ALA A 538 -33.52 -4.66 -6.05
C ALA A 538 -32.70 -4.45 -4.77
N ARG A 539 -31.82 -3.44 -4.79
CA ARG A 539 -31.13 -2.97 -3.59
C ARG A 539 -32.02 -2.02 -2.80
N VAL A 540 -31.95 -2.08 -1.48
CA VAL A 540 -32.54 -1.05 -0.61
C VAL A 540 -31.65 0.20 -0.68
N ASP A 541 -32.09 1.25 -1.37
CA ASP A 541 -31.39 2.54 -1.43
C ASP A 541 -31.62 3.35 -0.15
N ASN A 542 -32.84 3.27 0.39
CA ASN A 542 -33.22 3.89 1.65
C ASN A 542 -34.39 3.13 2.28
N ALA A 543 -34.45 3.11 3.61
CA ALA A 543 -35.56 2.54 4.37
C ALA A 543 -35.99 3.52 5.46
N ARG A 544 -37.28 3.85 5.55
CA ARG A 544 -37.82 4.82 6.49
C ARG A 544 -39.14 4.35 7.09
N VAL A 545 -39.19 4.22 8.41
CA VAL A 545 -40.45 4.04 9.16
C VAL A 545 -41.09 5.40 9.38
N GLN A 546 -42.32 5.59 8.90
CA GLN A 546 -43.09 6.82 9.13
C GLN A 546 -43.99 6.70 10.38
N SER A 547 -44.53 5.50 10.63
CA SER A 547 -45.27 5.17 11.86
C SER A 547 -45.27 3.66 12.08
N ALA A 548 -45.80 3.19 13.22
CA ALA A 548 -46.02 1.76 13.44
C ALA A 548 -46.98 1.10 12.43
N LYS A 549 -47.65 1.89 11.57
CA LYS A 549 -48.58 1.44 10.53
C LYS A 549 -48.11 1.75 9.11
N LEU A 550 -46.95 2.37 8.92
CA LEU A 550 -46.50 2.81 7.59
C LEU A 550 -44.97 2.92 7.53
N ALA A 551 -44.37 2.28 6.53
CA ALA A 551 -42.97 2.45 6.17
C ALA A 551 -42.79 2.55 4.65
N PHE A 552 -41.67 3.14 4.25
CA PHE A 552 -41.29 3.36 2.87
C PHE A 552 -39.91 2.75 2.61
N LEU A 553 -39.76 2.09 1.47
CA LEU A 553 -38.48 1.72 0.89
C LEU A 553 -38.27 2.53 -0.39
N MET A 554 -37.05 3.02 -0.57
CA MET A 554 -36.57 3.36 -1.90
C MET A 554 -35.78 2.16 -2.40
N LEU A 555 -36.25 1.54 -3.48
CA LEU A 555 -35.56 0.43 -4.13
C LEU A 555 -34.75 0.95 -5.31
N ARG A 556 -33.58 0.37 -5.54
CA ARG A 556 -32.68 0.74 -6.63
C ARG A 556 -32.24 -0.47 -7.44
N GLN A 557 -32.31 -0.34 -8.75
CA GLN A 557 -31.83 -1.33 -9.72
C GLN A 557 -31.06 -0.59 -10.82
N GLN A 558 -29.74 -0.83 -10.92
CA GLN A 558 -28.86 -0.22 -11.94
C GLN A 558 -28.98 1.31 -12.06
N GLY A 559 -29.07 2.02 -10.93
CA GLY A 559 -29.23 3.48 -10.90
C GLY A 559 -30.68 3.98 -10.95
N GLN A 560 -31.62 3.19 -11.50
CA GLN A 560 -33.04 3.52 -11.47
C GLN A 560 -33.63 3.32 -10.07
N LYS A 561 -34.53 4.21 -9.66
CA LYS A 561 -35.19 4.19 -8.35
C LYS A 561 -36.70 4.04 -8.45
N LEU A 562 -37.26 3.21 -7.56
CA LEU A 562 -38.69 2.93 -7.44
C LEU A 562 -39.08 2.96 -5.95
N GLN A 563 -40.12 3.71 -5.62
CA GLN A 563 -40.66 3.71 -4.25
C GLN A 563 -41.49 2.45 -4.01
N ALA A 564 -41.31 1.83 -2.84
CA ALA A 564 -42.20 0.80 -2.34
C ALA A 564 -42.77 1.19 -0.97
N VAL A 565 -44.05 0.95 -0.77
CA VAL A 565 -44.83 1.38 0.39
C VAL A 565 -45.38 0.16 1.10
N ILE A 566 -45.25 0.12 2.43
CA ILE A 566 -45.89 -0.91 3.26
C ILE A 566 -46.76 -0.26 4.32
N ALA A 567 -48.05 -0.59 4.30
CA ALA A 567 -49.06 -0.05 5.22
C ALA A 567 -49.77 -1.17 5.96
N ALA A 568 -50.16 -0.92 7.21
CA ALA A 568 -50.86 -1.92 8.04
C ALA A 568 -52.25 -2.24 7.46
N ALA A 569 -52.43 -3.49 7.04
CA ALA A 569 -53.66 -4.08 6.54
C ALA A 569 -53.53 -5.60 6.70
N GLU A 570 -54.60 -6.37 6.92
CA GLU A 570 -54.44 -7.83 6.94
C GLU A 570 -53.94 -8.35 5.57
N PRO A 571 -52.93 -9.26 5.51
CA PRO A 571 -52.20 -9.90 6.62
C PRO A 571 -50.96 -9.15 7.14
N ILE A 572 -50.58 -8.01 6.55
CA ILE A 572 -49.42 -7.16 6.89
C ILE A 572 -49.46 -6.68 8.36
N SER A 573 -48.57 -7.22 9.18
CA SER A 573 -48.46 -6.92 10.61
C SER A 573 -47.58 -5.70 10.89
N ARG A 574 -47.63 -5.19 12.14
CA ARG A 574 -46.73 -4.10 12.58
C ARG A 574 -45.27 -4.55 12.62
N GLN A 575 -45.04 -5.84 12.86
CA GLN A 575 -43.74 -6.49 12.91
C GLN A 575 -43.11 -6.51 11.52
N MET A 576 -43.88 -6.88 10.49
CA MET A 576 -43.45 -6.79 9.09
C MET A 576 -43.07 -5.35 8.69
N ILE A 577 -43.87 -4.36 9.06
CA ILE A 577 -43.58 -2.94 8.79
C ILE A 577 -42.28 -2.49 9.46
N LYS A 578 -42.10 -2.86 10.74
CA LYS A 578 -40.88 -2.57 11.49
C LYS A 578 -39.65 -3.24 10.88
N PHE A 579 -39.77 -4.51 10.47
CA PHE A 579 -38.71 -5.23 9.77
C PHE A 579 -38.35 -4.53 8.45
N THR A 580 -39.35 -4.25 7.63
CA THR A 580 -39.18 -3.61 6.31
C THR A 580 -38.48 -2.27 6.44
N GLY A 581 -38.95 -1.40 7.33
CA GLY A 581 -38.32 -0.09 7.56
C GLY A 581 -36.99 -0.13 8.32
N GLY A 582 -36.58 -1.30 8.82
CA GLY A 582 -35.30 -1.55 9.50
C GLY A 582 -34.26 -2.28 8.67
N LEU A 583 -34.53 -2.54 7.38
CA LEU A 583 -33.60 -3.19 6.47
C LEU A 583 -32.31 -2.37 6.32
N ASN A 584 -31.16 -3.04 6.37
CA ASN A 584 -29.87 -2.38 6.14
C ASN A 584 -29.82 -1.83 4.71
N VAL A 585 -29.39 -0.57 4.58
CA VAL A 585 -29.16 0.07 3.29
C VAL A 585 -28.15 -0.77 2.49
N ASN A 586 -28.41 -0.88 1.19
CA ASN A 586 -27.69 -1.66 0.19
C ASN A 586 -27.93 -3.17 0.20
N SER A 587 -28.76 -3.70 1.11
CA SER A 587 -29.21 -5.11 1.07
C SER A 587 -29.96 -5.39 -0.21
N ILE A 588 -29.82 -6.61 -0.75
CA ILE A 588 -30.60 -7.08 -1.89
C ILE A 588 -31.85 -7.77 -1.38
N VAL A 589 -33.00 -7.32 -1.85
CA VAL A 589 -34.32 -7.81 -1.42
C VAL A 589 -35.17 -8.24 -2.61
N GLN A 590 -36.00 -9.25 -2.36
CA GLN A 590 -37.12 -9.64 -3.19
C GLN A 590 -38.40 -9.01 -2.64
N VAL A 591 -39.02 -8.11 -3.41
CA VAL A 591 -40.27 -7.44 -3.03
C VAL A 591 -41.37 -7.88 -3.98
N THR A 592 -42.44 -8.47 -3.44
CA THR A 592 -43.67 -8.75 -4.20
C THR A 592 -44.75 -7.78 -3.75
N GLY A 593 -45.43 -7.14 -4.68
CA GLY A 593 -46.44 -6.12 -4.37
C GLY A 593 -47.23 -5.65 -5.58
N ILE A 594 -48.24 -4.82 -5.32
CA ILE A 594 -49.14 -4.29 -6.34
C ILE A 594 -48.64 -2.93 -6.83
N VAL A 595 -48.50 -2.74 -8.14
CA VAL A 595 -48.12 -1.43 -8.70
C VAL A 595 -49.29 -0.46 -8.61
N LYS A 596 -49.03 0.74 -8.10
CA LYS A 596 -49.99 1.84 -7.95
C LYS A 596 -49.42 3.13 -8.54
N LYS A 597 -50.32 4.09 -8.80
CA LYS A 597 -49.95 5.45 -9.17
C LYS A 597 -49.99 6.33 -7.93
N PRO A 598 -48.88 6.99 -7.55
CA PRO A 598 -48.88 7.90 -6.42
C PRO A 598 -49.73 9.14 -6.76
N ALA A 599 -50.38 9.73 -5.75
CA ALA A 599 -51.20 10.93 -5.96
C ALA A 599 -50.36 12.15 -6.38
N VAL A 600 -49.09 12.18 -5.98
CA VAL A 600 -48.10 13.19 -6.36
C VAL A 600 -46.87 12.45 -6.86
N SER A 601 -46.34 12.87 -8.00
CA SER A 601 -45.15 12.27 -8.60
C SER A 601 -43.96 12.32 -7.63
N ILE A 602 -43.23 11.22 -7.51
CA ILE A 602 -42.19 11.01 -6.49
C ILE A 602 -40.87 11.54 -7.02
N SER A 603 -40.51 12.77 -6.66
CA SER A 603 -39.32 13.46 -7.19
C SER A 603 -37.97 12.78 -6.89
N SER A 604 -37.92 11.93 -5.86
CA SER A 604 -36.72 11.18 -5.47
C SER A 604 -36.57 9.84 -6.20
N ALA A 605 -37.55 9.43 -7.01
CA ALA A 605 -37.55 8.18 -7.77
C ALA A 605 -37.41 8.47 -9.28
N THR A 606 -36.76 7.56 -10.02
CA THR A 606 -36.70 7.62 -11.48
C THR A 606 -38.05 7.24 -12.08
N LEU A 607 -38.69 6.21 -11.51
CA LEU A 607 -40.07 5.84 -11.83
C LEU A 607 -41.01 6.65 -10.93
N SER A 608 -41.11 7.95 -11.20
CA SER A 608 -41.79 8.91 -10.33
C SER A 608 -43.31 8.73 -10.31
N ASP A 609 -43.88 8.15 -11.37
CA ASP A 609 -45.34 7.97 -11.53
C ASP A 609 -45.83 6.57 -11.13
N HIS A 610 -44.96 5.74 -10.58
CA HIS A 610 -45.27 4.38 -10.13
C HIS A 610 -44.72 4.14 -8.72
N GLU A 611 -45.48 3.42 -7.89
CA GLU A 611 -45.00 2.89 -6.61
C GLU A 611 -45.49 1.46 -6.39
N VAL A 612 -44.81 0.68 -5.56
CA VAL A 612 -45.18 -0.71 -5.27
C VAL A 612 -45.72 -0.83 -3.86
N HIS A 613 -46.97 -1.29 -3.70
CA HIS A 613 -47.56 -1.59 -2.41
C HIS A 613 -47.17 -3.02 -1.98
N ILE A 614 -46.27 -3.11 -1.01
CA ILE A 614 -45.60 -4.35 -0.60
C ILE A 614 -46.60 -5.36 -0.01
N ARG A 615 -46.57 -6.59 -0.53
CA ARG A 615 -47.27 -7.77 0.01
C ARG A 615 -46.31 -8.77 0.65
N LYS A 616 -45.10 -8.91 0.11
CA LYS A 616 -44.03 -9.75 0.65
C LYS A 616 -42.67 -9.08 0.49
N VAL A 617 -41.76 -9.28 1.44
CA VAL A 617 -40.39 -8.76 1.37
C VAL A 617 -39.39 -9.70 2.02
N TYR A 618 -38.49 -10.27 1.22
CA TYR A 618 -37.43 -11.15 1.70
C TYR A 618 -36.06 -10.57 1.43
N ILE A 619 -35.13 -10.77 2.35
CA ILE A 619 -33.72 -10.48 2.15
C ILE A 619 -33.11 -11.65 1.36
N ILE A 620 -32.51 -11.35 0.21
CA ILE A 620 -31.68 -12.30 -0.56
C ILE A 620 -30.24 -12.24 -0.05
N SER A 621 -29.74 -11.02 0.17
CA SER A 621 -28.39 -10.78 0.65
C SER A 621 -28.38 -9.55 1.54
N GLU A 622 -28.08 -9.76 2.81
CA GLU A 622 -28.03 -8.68 3.79
C GLU A 622 -26.72 -7.89 3.65
N ALA A 623 -26.84 -6.56 3.60
CA ALA A 623 -25.68 -5.68 3.68
C ALA A 623 -25.28 -5.46 5.15
N ALA A 624 -23.99 -5.20 5.38
CA ALA A 624 -23.51 -4.77 6.69
C ALA A 624 -24.20 -3.45 7.10
N GLN A 625 -24.48 -3.30 8.40
CA GLN A 625 -25.17 -2.13 8.94
C GLN A 625 -24.40 -0.82 8.68
N MET A 626 -23.06 -0.86 8.72
CA MET A 626 -22.19 0.26 8.39
C MET A 626 -21.34 -0.05 7.17
N LEU A 627 -21.63 0.63 6.07
CA LEU A 627 -20.81 0.59 4.85
C LEU A 627 -19.71 1.66 4.92
N PRO A 628 -18.55 1.42 4.29
CA PRO A 628 -17.43 2.38 4.29
C PRO A 628 -17.77 3.70 3.58
N MET A 629 -18.77 3.69 2.69
CA MET A 629 -19.41 4.88 2.15
C MET A 629 -20.85 4.57 1.73
N GLN A 630 -21.72 5.58 1.70
CA GLN A 630 -23.07 5.44 1.16
C GLN A 630 -23.09 5.80 -0.32
N VAL A 631 -23.84 5.04 -1.13
CA VAL A 631 -23.86 5.32 -2.58
C VAL A 631 -24.51 6.66 -2.90
N LYS A 632 -25.53 7.06 -2.14
CA LYS A 632 -26.14 8.40 -2.24
C LYS A 632 -25.11 9.53 -2.09
N ASP A 633 -24.09 9.34 -1.26
CA ASP A 633 -23.08 10.36 -1.01
C ASP A 633 -22.06 10.42 -2.15
N ALA A 634 -21.86 9.28 -2.84
CA ALA A 634 -21.02 9.16 -4.02
C ALA A 634 -21.72 9.59 -5.33
N GLU A 635 -23.03 9.84 -5.37
CA GLU A 635 -23.70 10.36 -6.58
C GLU A 635 -23.26 11.79 -6.92
N ARG A 636 -22.90 12.57 -5.90
CA ARG A 636 -22.33 13.93 -6.06
C ARG A 636 -20.94 13.82 -6.68
N PRO A 637 -20.43 14.80 -7.47
CA PRO A 637 -19.07 14.74 -7.99
C PRO A 637 -18.04 14.81 -6.84
N PRO A 638 -16.85 14.17 -6.99
CA PRO A 638 -15.74 14.39 -6.07
C PRO A 638 -15.26 15.84 -6.19
N PRO A 639 -14.63 16.39 -5.13
CA PRO A 639 -14.18 17.78 -5.17
C PRO A 639 -13.09 18.00 -6.22
N GLU A 640 -13.08 19.19 -6.80
CA GLU A 640 -12.06 19.59 -7.78
C GLU A 640 -10.69 19.80 -7.13
N THR A 641 -10.65 20.15 -5.84
CA THR A 641 -9.40 20.36 -5.09
C THR A 641 -8.88 19.04 -4.53
N THR A 642 -7.55 18.84 -4.60
CA THR A 642 -6.85 17.70 -3.99
C THR A 642 -6.54 17.93 -2.51
N GLU A 643 -7.12 18.95 -1.88
CA GLU A 643 -6.87 19.28 -0.48
C GLU A 643 -7.40 18.18 0.46
N GLU A 644 -6.53 17.70 1.34
CA GLU A 644 -6.86 16.66 2.32
C GLU A 644 -7.63 17.28 3.51
N GLY A 645 -8.92 16.98 3.61
CA GLY A 645 -9.79 17.40 4.72
C GLY A 645 -11.25 16.96 4.53
N PRO A 646 -12.11 17.04 5.56
CA PRO A 646 -13.55 16.85 5.40
C PRO A 646 -14.09 17.97 4.51
N GLN A 647 -14.38 17.64 3.26
CA GLN A 647 -14.99 18.59 2.34
C GLN A 647 -16.50 18.44 2.41
N VAL A 648 -17.20 19.56 2.50
CA VAL A 648 -18.67 19.63 2.52
C VAL A 648 -19.16 20.41 1.31
N ASP A 649 -20.34 20.07 0.81
CA ASP A 649 -21.00 20.86 -0.23
C ASP A 649 -21.59 22.16 0.33
N ALA A 650 -22.23 22.93 -0.54
CA ALA A 650 -22.88 24.20 -0.17
C ALA A 650 -23.93 24.05 0.94
N ASP A 651 -24.48 22.84 1.12
CA ASP A 651 -25.50 22.50 2.12
C ASP A 651 -24.88 21.88 3.39
N GLY A 652 -23.54 21.80 3.48
CA GLY A 652 -22.82 21.28 4.63
C GLY A 652 -22.74 19.74 4.70
N ALA A 653 -23.14 19.03 3.63
CA ALA A 653 -23.11 17.57 3.59
C ALA A 653 -21.72 17.06 3.12
N PRO A 654 -21.15 16.01 3.75
CA PRO A 654 -19.83 15.50 3.39
C PRO A 654 -19.74 15.02 1.94
N ILE A 655 -18.67 15.39 1.23
CA ILE A 655 -18.36 14.95 -0.14
C ILE A 655 -17.36 13.79 -0.09
N VAL A 656 -17.67 12.70 -0.80
CA VAL A 656 -16.76 11.55 -0.89
C VAL A 656 -15.65 11.83 -1.91
N THR A 657 -14.40 11.88 -1.44
CA THR A 657 -13.22 12.11 -2.30
C THR A 657 -13.03 11.00 -3.34
N LEU A 658 -12.37 11.31 -4.46
CA LEU A 658 -12.06 10.31 -5.50
C LEU A 658 -11.26 9.14 -4.92
N LYS A 659 -10.30 9.42 -4.02
CA LYS A 659 -9.53 8.37 -3.36
C LYS A 659 -10.42 7.40 -2.59
N THR A 660 -11.33 7.90 -1.75
CA THR A 660 -12.25 7.06 -0.96
C THR A 660 -13.17 6.24 -1.85
N ARG A 661 -13.64 6.83 -2.97
CA ARG A 661 -14.43 6.11 -3.98
C ARG A 661 -13.66 4.95 -4.59
N LEU A 662 -12.43 5.19 -5.03
CA LEU A 662 -11.59 4.17 -5.65
C LEU A 662 -11.17 3.08 -4.65
N ASP A 663 -10.92 3.44 -3.38
CA ASP A 663 -10.65 2.45 -2.32
C ASP A 663 -11.87 1.56 -2.03
N ASN A 664 -13.07 2.04 -2.35
CA ASN A 664 -14.34 1.33 -2.22
C ASN A 664 -15.04 1.17 -3.58
N ARG A 665 -14.28 0.92 -4.65
CA ARG A 665 -14.74 1.04 -6.05
C ARG A 665 -16.03 0.28 -6.35
N VAL A 666 -16.25 -0.89 -5.74
CA VAL A 666 -17.47 -1.69 -5.93
C VAL A 666 -18.75 -0.96 -5.48
N LEU A 667 -18.67 -0.13 -4.43
CA LEU A 667 -19.79 0.73 -4.00
C LEU A 667 -19.95 1.95 -4.92
N ASP A 668 -18.85 2.53 -5.38
CA ASP A 668 -18.86 3.67 -6.31
C ASP A 668 -19.50 3.29 -7.64
N LEU A 669 -19.18 2.10 -8.16
CA LEU A 669 -19.77 1.54 -9.37
C LEU A 669 -21.29 1.32 -9.25
N GLN A 670 -21.89 1.41 -8.07
CA GLN A 670 -23.35 1.32 -7.91
C GLN A 670 -24.05 2.67 -8.12
N THR A 671 -23.31 3.77 -8.27
CA THR A 671 -23.88 5.09 -8.59
C THR A 671 -24.48 5.11 -9.99
N GLU A 672 -25.55 5.89 -10.18
CA GLU A 672 -26.17 6.12 -11.50
C GLU A 672 -25.14 6.70 -12.47
N THR A 673 -24.31 7.63 -11.98
CA THR A 673 -23.25 8.28 -12.76
C THR A 673 -22.17 7.29 -13.21
N SER A 674 -21.64 6.46 -12.31
CA SER A 674 -20.61 5.48 -12.70
C SER A 674 -21.15 4.42 -13.64
N GLN A 675 -22.39 3.94 -13.43
CA GLN A 675 -23.06 3.03 -14.36
C GLN A 675 -23.14 3.63 -15.76
N ALA A 676 -23.62 4.87 -15.88
CA ALA A 676 -23.72 5.59 -17.15
C ALA A 676 -22.34 5.74 -17.83
N ILE A 677 -21.30 6.15 -17.10
CA ILE A 677 -19.94 6.26 -17.64
C ILE A 677 -19.45 4.90 -18.17
N THR A 678 -19.65 3.82 -17.41
CA THR A 678 -19.21 2.48 -17.84
C THR A 678 -19.95 1.95 -19.06
N TRP A 679 -21.24 2.28 -19.23
CA TRP A 679 -21.98 1.98 -20.45
C TRP A 679 -21.42 2.70 -21.66
N ILE A 680 -21.04 3.98 -21.51
CA ILE A 680 -20.40 4.75 -22.58
C ILE A 680 -19.00 4.19 -22.89
N SER A 681 -18.22 3.81 -21.88
CA SER A 681 -16.93 3.12 -22.10
C SER A 681 -17.09 1.83 -22.90
N SER A 682 -18.11 1.03 -22.58
CA SER A 682 -18.46 -0.17 -23.37
C SER A 682 -18.89 0.20 -24.80
N GLY A 683 -19.66 1.28 -24.96
CA GLY A 683 -20.12 1.78 -26.24
C GLY A 683 -19.00 2.22 -27.16
N VAL A 684 -17.98 2.91 -26.64
CA VAL A 684 -16.77 3.27 -27.41
C VAL A 684 -16.09 2.03 -27.99
N ALA A 685 -15.84 1.01 -27.16
CA ALA A 685 -15.21 -0.24 -27.63
C ALA A 685 -16.08 -0.96 -28.67
N GLN A 686 -17.39 -1.00 -28.46
CA GLN A 686 -18.33 -1.61 -29.38
C GLN A 686 -18.35 -0.88 -30.73
N LEU A 687 -18.45 0.45 -30.73
CA LEU A 687 -18.51 1.27 -31.94
C LEU A 687 -17.19 1.23 -32.73
N PHE A 688 -16.05 1.25 -32.04
CA PHE A 688 -14.76 0.99 -32.67
C PHE A 688 -14.76 -0.36 -33.38
N THR A 689 -15.12 -1.44 -32.66
CA THR A 689 -15.19 -2.80 -33.22
C THR A 689 -16.18 -2.89 -34.39
N GLU A 690 -17.35 -2.26 -34.26
CA GLU A 690 -18.38 -2.21 -35.30
C GLU A 690 -17.84 -1.57 -36.58
N TYR A 691 -17.17 -0.43 -36.48
CA TYR A 691 -16.58 0.26 -37.62
C TYR A 691 -15.46 -0.56 -38.25
N MET A 692 -14.54 -1.09 -37.44
CA MET A 692 -13.41 -1.89 -37.92
C MET A 692 -13.88 -3.11 -38.70
N ILE A 693 -14.85 -3.88 -38.16
CA ILE A 693 -15.42 -5.04 -38.85
C ILE A 693 -16.14 -4.64 -40.14
N LYS A 694 -16.96 -3.57 -40.12
CA LYS A 694 -17.64 -3.06 -41.32
C LYS A 694 -16.67 -2.61 -42.41
N SER A 695 -15.48 -2.15 -42.03
CA SER A 695 -14.42 -1.75 -42.96
C SER A 695 -13.58 -2.92 -43.50
N GLY A 696 -13.91 -4.16 -43.12
CA GLY A 696 -13.20 -5.37 -43.54
C GLY A 696 -11.91 -5.64 -42.75
N SER A 697 -11.71 -5.01 -41.59
CA SER A 697 -10.56 -5.29 -40.72
C SER A 697 -10.69 -6.65 -40.03
N ARG A 698 -9.56 -7.34 -39.86
CA ARG A 698 -9.49 -8.58 -39.08
C ARG A 698 -9.20 -8.25 -37.61
N TRP A 699 -9.99 -8.80 -36.70
CA TRP A 699 -9.72 -8.71 -35.27
C TRP A 699 -8.61 -9.70 -34.88
N ILE A 700 -7.48 -9.18 -34.38
CA ILE A 700 -6.33 -9.97 -33.95
C ILE A 700 -6.15 -9.89 -32.43
N PHE A 701 -5.41 -10.86 -31.87
CA PHE A 701 -5.11 -10.95 -30.43
C PHE A 701 -3.62 -11.24 -30.25
N THR A 702 -2.87 -10.23 -29.84
CA THR A 702 -1.40 -10.29 -29.77
C THR A 702 -0.94 -10.58 -28.34
N PRO A 703 0.20 -11.28 -28.15
CA PRO A 703 0.69 -11.58 -26.82
C PRO A 703 1.09 -10.30 -26.08
N LYS A 704 0.82 -10.25 -24.77
CA LYS A 704 1.23 -9.13 -23.90
C LYS A 704 2.48 -9.43 -23.08
N LEU A 705 2.96 -10.67 -23.11
CA LEU A 705 4.27 -11.07 -22.60
C LEU A 705 5.23 -11.17 -23.78
N VAL A 706 6.28 -10.35 -23.78
CA VAL A 706 7.29 -10.29 -24.84
C VAL A 706 8.66 -10.70 -24.30
N GLY A 707 9.51 -11.26 -25.18
CA GLY A 707 10.82 -11.79 -24.80
C GLY A 707 11.86 -10.73 -24.46
N ALA A 708 11.68 -9.49 -24.94
CA ALA A 708 12.61 -8.38 -24.75
C ALA A 708 11.86 -7.04 -24.72
N ALA A 709 12.52 -6.00 -24.22
CA ALA A 709 12.01 -4.64 -24.32
C ALA A 709 12.06 -4.17 -25.79
N THR A 710 10.89 -4.04 -26.41
CA THR A 710 10.75 -3.79 -27.85
C THR A 710 10.71 -2.31 -28.24
N GLU A 711 10.64 -1.39 -27.27
CA GLU A 711 10.60 0.07 -27.49
C GLU A 711 11.75 0.68 -26.68
N GLY A 712 12.94 0.77 -27.28
CA GLY A 712 14.21 1.02 -26.61
C GLY A 712 14.44 2.44 -26.06
N GLY A 713 13.54 2.91 -25.20
CA GLY A 713 13.70 4.20 -24.51
C GLY A 713 12.83 4.40 -23.26
N SER A 714 11.94 3.45 -22.92
CA SER A 714 11.00 3.59 -21.80
C SER A 714 11.16 2.51 -20.74
N ASN A 715 10.77 2.85 -19.51
CA ASN A 715 10.58 1.86 -18.46
C ASN A 715 9.56 0.82 -18.94
N VAL A 716 9.91 -0.46 -18.84
CA VAL A 716 9.02 -1.60 -19.12
C VAL A 716 8.76 -2.38 -17.84
N PHE A 717 7.57 -2.98 -17.70
CA PHE A 717 7.32 -3.90 -16.60
C PHE A 717 7.98 -5.26 -16.89
N GLU A 718 8.93 -5.65 -16.06
CA GLU A 718 9.55 -6.97 -16.07
C GLU A 718 8.68 -7.99 -15.32
N VAL A 719 8.50 -9.16 -15.93
CA VAL A 719 7.74 -10.29 -15.39
C VAL A 719 8.64 -11.52 -15.40
N LYS A 720 8.71 -12.23 -14.27
CA LYS A 720 9.41 -13.52 -14.21
C LYS A 720 8.64 -14.57 -15.01
N TYR A 721 9.25 -15.09 -16.07
CA TYR A 721 8.67 -16.10 -16.95
C TYR A 721 9.45 -17.41 -16.86
N PHE A 722 9.07 -18.26 -15.90
CA PHE A 722 9.80 -19.47 -15.52
C PHE A 722 11.26 -19.16 -15.12
N LYS A 723 12.23 -19.62 -15.93
CA LYS A 723 13.67 -19.45 -15.72
C LYS A 723 14.26 -18.26 -16.50
N ARG A 724 13.43 -17.47 -17.18
CA ARG A 724 13.83 -16.29 -17.93
C ARG A 724 12.94 -15.10 -17.58
N ASN A 725 13.33 -13.93 -18.05
CA ASN A 725 12.49 -12.73 -17.96
C ASN A 725 11.59 -12.64 -19.18
N ALA A 726 10.41 -12.05 -18.98
CA ALA A 726 9.55 -11.51 -20.01
C ALA A 726 9.20 -10.08 -19.63
N TYR A 727 8.62 -9.33 -20.56
CA TYR A 727 8.22 -7.96 -20.34
C TYR A 727 6.78 -7.76 -20.77
N LEU A 728 6.06 -6.83 -20.14
CA LEU A 728 4.73 -6.45 -20.60
C LEU A 728 4.83 -5.53 -21.82
N ALA A 729 4.09 -5.88 -22.87
CA ALA A 729 4.06 -5.11 -24.11
C ALA A 729 3.55 -3.69 -23.86
N GLN A 730 4.40 -2.69 -24.15
CA GLN A 730 3.97 -1.29 -24.04
C GLN A 730 3.01 -0.91 -25.15
N SER A 731 3.11 -1.50 -26.32
CA SER A 731 2.09 -1.34 -27.35
C SER A 731 2.01 -2.61 -28.20
N PRO A 732 0.85 -2.88 -28.84
CA PRO A 732 0.76 -3.97 -29.81
C PRO A 732 1.42 -3.62 -31.16
N GLN A 733 2.08 -2.45 -31.28
CA GLN A 733 2.53 -1.87 -32.55
C GLN A 733 3.43 -2.79 -33.38
N LEU A 734 4.38 -3.50 -32.75
CA LEU A 734 5.26 -4.39 -33.51
C LEU A 734 4.49 -5.58 -34.10
N TYR A 735 3.63 -6.22 -33.31
CA TYR A 735 2.84 -7.36 -33.77
C TYR A 735 1.82 -6.98 -34.84
N LYS A 736 1.22 -5.79 -34.77
CA LYS A 736 0.35 -5.27 -35.84
C LYS A 736 1.07 -5.19 -37.17
N GLN A 737 2.29 -4.63 -37.18
CA GLN A 737 3.10 -4.53 -38.39
C GLN A 737 3.57 -5.90 -38.89
N MET A 738 3.89 -6.83 -38.00
CA MET A 738 4.18 -8.22 -38.40
C MET A 738 2.96 -8.91 -39.03
N CYS A 739 1.74 -8.60 -38.58
CA CYS A 739 0.52 -9.08 -39.23
C CYS A 739 0.37 -8.48 -40.64
N ILE A 740 0.69 -7.19 -40.82
CA ILE A 740 0.71 -6.55 -42.14
C ILE A 740 1.73 -7.22 -43.07
N ALA A 741 2.94 -7.48 -42.57
CA ALA A 741 3.96 -8.23 -43.31
C ALA A 741 3.52 -9.68 -43.62
N GLY A 742 2.63 -10.26 -42.81
CA GLY A 742 1.98 -11.55 -43.04
C GLY A 742 0.70 -11.48 -43.88
N ASP A 743 0.58 -10.51 -44.79
CA ASP A 743 -0.56 -10.32 -45.70
C ASP A 743 -1.93 -10.07 -45.03
N MET A 744 -1.93 -9.57 -43.79
CA MET A 744 -3.15 -9.11 -43.14
C MET A 744 -3.35 -7.61 -43.38
N GLU A 745 -3.79 -7.24 -44.59
CA GLU A 745 -3.88 -5.87 -45.10
C GLU A 745 -4.56 -4.82 -44.19
N ASN A 746 -5.41 -5.24 -43.26
CA ASN A 746 -6.18 -4.39 -42.35
C ASN A 746 -6.49 -5.16 -41.06
N VAL A 747 -5.91 -4.74 -39.94
CA VAL A 747 -6.02 -5.43 -38.64
C VAL A 747 -6.36 -4.44 -37.52
N PHE A 748 -7.01 -4.97 -36.47
CA PHE A 748 -7.27 -4.21 -35.25
C PHE A 748 -7.25 -5.07 -34.00
N GLU A 749 -7.03 -4.42 -32.86
CA GLU A 749 -7.02 -5.05 -31.55
C GLU A 749 -7.64 -4.12 -30.49
N VAL A 750 -8.38 -4.71 -29.55
CA VAL A 750 -8.86 -4.04 -28.33
C VAL A 750 -8.23 -4.79 -27.16
N ALA A 751 -7.26 -4.18 -26.47
CA ALA A 751 -6.38 -4.90 -25.56
C ALA A 751 -5.82 -4.01 -24.43
N PRO A 752 -5.33 -4.62 -23.33
CA PRO A 752 -4.56 -3.88 -22.33
C PRO A 752 -3.23 -3.39 -22.92
N VAL A 753 -2.87 -2.18 -22.53
CA VAL A 753 -1.65 -1.46 -22.89
C VAL A 753 -0.97 -1.01 -21.60
N PHE A 754 0.35 -1.24 -21.51
CA PHE A 754 1.11 -0.99 -20.30
C PHE A 754 2.08 0.19 -20.46
N ARG A 755 2.18 0.99 -19.41
CA ARG A 755 3.06 2.17 -19.32
C ARG A 755 3.76 2.12 -17.97
N ALA A 756 5.08 1.91 -17.95
CA ALA A 756 5.84 1.78 -16.69
C ALA A 756 6.54 3.09 -16.30
N GLU A 757 6.24 4.19 -16.97
CA GLU A 757 6.64 5.53 -16.57
C GLU A 757 6.02 5.89 -15.20
N ASP A 758 6.83 6.44 -14.29
CA ASP A 758 6.36 6.89 -12.98
C ASP A 758 5.64 8.25 -13.09
N SER A 759 4.51 8.25 -13.80
CA SER A 759 3.68 9.43 -14.04
C SER A 759 2.36 9.33 -13.29
N ASN A 760 2.22 10.16 -12.24
CA ASN A 760 0.98 10.23 -11.46
C ASN A 760 0.21 11.52 -11.76
N THR A 761 -0.38 11.60 -12.95
CA THR A 761 -1.25 12.73 -13.34
C THR A 761 -2.72 12.33 -13.40
N HIS A 762 -3.60 13.29 -13.63
CA HIS A 762 -5.03 13.04 -13.81
C HIS A 762 -5.38 12.35 -15.15
N ARG A 763 -4.41 12.21 -16.08
CA ARG A 763 -4.62 11.68 -17.44
C ARG A 763 -3.76 10.45 -17.79
N HIS A 764 -2.92 9.98 -16.85
CA HIS A 764 -2.05 8.82 -17.04
C HIS A 764 -2.48 7.66 -16.14
N LEU A 765 -2.36 6.45 -16.67
CA LEU A 765 -2.54 5.16 -16.01
C LEU A 765 -1.36 4.27 -16.41
N THR A 766 -1.00 3.31 -15.56
CA THR A 766 0.04 2.31 -15.86
C THR A 766 -0.49 1.13 -16.66
N GLU A 767 -1.80 0.92 -16.62
CA GLU A 767 -2.54 -0.04 -17.45
C GLU A 767 -3.84 0.63 -17.94
N PHE A 768 -4.06 0.60 -19.26
CA PHE A 768 -5.29 1.13 -19.87
C PHE A 768 -5.71 0.28 -21.08
N THR A 769 -6.93 0.48 -21.57
CA THR A 769 -7.42 -0.24 -22.76
C THR A 769 -7.07 0.55 -24.02
N GLY A 770 -6.22 -0.04 -24.86
CA GLY A 770 -5.90 0.44 -26.20
C GLY A 770 -6.91 -0.03 -27.24
N LEU A 771 -7.23 0.85 -28.19
CA LEU A 771 -7.95 0.54 -29.42
C LEU A 771 -6.97 0.80 -30.57
N ASP A 772 -6.45 -0.26 -31.13
CA ASP A 772 -5.32 -0.20 -32.04
C ASP A 772 -5.70 -0.72 -33.42
N PHE A 773 -5.20 -0.07 -34.47
CA PHE A 773 -5.35 -0.54 -35.83
C PHE A 773 -4.09 -0.32 -36.65
N GLU A 774 -3.96 -1.10 -37.73
CA GLU A 774 -2.91 -0.96 -38.73
C GLU A 774 -3.46 -1.40 -40.09
N LYS A 775 -3.13 -0.64 -41.14
CA LYS A 775 -3.75 -0.80 -42.45
C LYS A 775 -2.76 -0.45 -43.56
N THR A 776 -2.78 -1.26 -44.62
CA THR A 776 -2.06 -0.98 -45.88
C THR A 776 -2.76 0.12 -46.68
N PHE A 777 -1.99 0.87 -47.46
CA PHE A 777 -2.53 1.89 -48.37
C PHE A 777 -1.93 1.73 -49.77
N ARG A 778 -2.56 2.36 -50.77
CA ARG A 778 -2.19 2.17 -52.17
C ARG A 778 -1.21 3.23 -52.67
N ALA A 779 -1.49 4.49 -52.37
CA ALA A 779 -0.75 5.63 -52.90
C ALA A 779 -0.18 6.52 -51.79
N HIS A 780 -0.99 6.85 -50.78
CA HIS A 780 -0.58 7.80 -49.74
C HIS A 780 -1.15 7.43 -48.38
N TYR A 781 -0.39 7.69 -47.30
CA TYR A 781 -0.83 7.39 -45.93
C TYR A 781 -2.09 8.17 -45.51
N HIS A 782 -2.44 9.24 -46.25
CA HIS A 782 -3.69 9.95 -46.05
C HIS A 782 -4.92 9.06 -46.23
N GLU A 783 -4.85 7.98 -47.01
CA GLU A 783 -5.93 6.98 -47.07
C GLU A 783 -6.23 6.37 -45.70
N VAL A 784 -5.19 6.15 -44.88
CA VAL A 784 -5.33 5.63 -43.51
C VAL A 784 -5.66 6.74 -42.51
N LEU A 785 -5.15 7.96 -42.74
CA LEU A 785 -5.49 9.13 -41.94
C LEU A 785 -6.98 9.48 -42.04
N GLU A 786 -7.51 9.53 -43.27
CA GLU A 786 -8.95 9.76 -43.54
C GLU A 786 -9.80 8.64 -42.94
N PHE A 787 -9.36 7.38 -43.08
CA PHE A 787 -10.01 6.25 -42.42
C PHE A 787 -10.10 6.43 -40.89
N ALA A 788 -9.03 6.93 -40.26
CA ALA A 788 -8.99 7.18 -38.83
C ALA A 788 -9.84 8.39 -38.41
N GLU A 789 -9.88 9.44 -39.23
CA GLU A 789 -10.78 10.59 -39.05
C GLU A 789 -12.24 10.15 -39.06
N ASP A 790 -12.64 9.40 -40.10
CA ASP A 790 -13.99 8.88 -40.26
C ASP A 790 -14.38 7.93 -39.12
N LEU A 791 -13.46 7.09 -38.67
CA LEU A 791 -13.64 6.21 -37.50
C LEU A 791 -14.01 7.03 -36.25
N LEU A 792 -13.28 8.10 -35.97
CA LEU A 792 -13.51 8.91 -34.76
C LEU A 792 -14.76 9.76 -34.88
N VAL A 793 -15.02 10.35 -36.05
CA VAL A 793 -16.29 11.03 -36.32
C VAL A 793 -17.47 10.08 -36.11
N PHE A 794 -17.38 8.84 -36.62
CA PHE A 794 -18.40 7.80 -36.42
C PHE A 794 -18.61 7.51 -34.92
N ILE A 795 -17.54 7.18 -34.18
CA ILE A 795 -17.64 6.87 -32.75
C ILE A 795 -18.28 8.03 -31.98
N LEU A 796 -17.81 9.26 -32.17
CA LEU A 796 -18.27 10.41 -31.41
C LEU A 796 -19.72 10.79 -31.76
N THR A 797 -20.12 10.63 -33.02
CA THR A 797 -21.50 10.85 -33.47
C THR A 797 -22.44 9.81 -32.87
N GLU A 798 -22.08 8.52 -32.98
CA GLU A 798 -22.92 7.42 -32.50
C GLU A 798 -23.02 7.37 -30.97
N ILE A 799 -21.99 7.79 -30.23
CA ILE A 799 -22.09 7.93 -28.77
C ILE A 799 -23.12 8.99 -28.42
N LYS A 800 -23.08 10.15 -29.09
CA LYS A 800 -24.01 11.25 -28.85
C LYS A 800 -25.47 10.84 -29.10
N GLU A 801 -25.71 10.02 -30.12
CA GLU A 801 -27.05 9.56 -30.48
C GLU A 801 -27.52 8.36 -29.65
N ARG A 802 -26.73 7.28 -29.58
CA ARG A 802 -27.12 6.01 -28.94
C ARG A 802 -27.08 6.05 -27.42
N TYR A 803 -26.29 6.95 -26.82
CA TYR A 803 -26.08 7.05 -25.37
C TYR A 803 -26.54 8.38 -24.78
N LYS A 804 -27.44 9.10 -25.46
CA LYS A 804 -27.97 10.40 -25.00
C LYS A 804 -28.56 10.36 -23.58
N ASP A 805 -29.19 9.25 -23.20
CA ASP A 805 -29.80 9.09 -21.88
C ASP A 805 -28.72 8.96 -20.80
N GLN A 806 -27.67 8.18 -21.05
CA GLN A 806 -26.51 8.06 -20.17
C GLN A 806 -25.75 9.39 -20.06
N ILE A 807 -25.61 10.13 -21.17
CA ILE A 807 -25.02 11.48 -21.16
C ILE A 807 -25.85 12.40 -20.27
N ALA A 808 -27.18 12.39 -20.39
CA ALA A 808 -28.08 13.20 -19.57
C ALA A 808 -27.97 12.87 -18.08
N ILE A 809 -27.79 11.60 -17.73
CA ILE A 809 -27.50 11.16 -16.35
C ILE A 809 -26.20 11.80 -15.85
N ILE A 810 -25.12 11.67 -16.61
CA ILE A 810 -23.80 12.18 -16.23
C ILE A 810 -23.81 13.70 -16.12
N GLN A 811 -24.57 14.41 -16.98
CA GLN A 811 -24.71 15.86 -16.96
C GLN A 811 -25.27 16.41 -15.65
N LYS A 812 -26.04 15.61 -14.88
CA LYS A 812 -26.53 16.00 -13.55
C LYS A 812 -25.38 16.32 -12.59
N SER A 813 -24.28 15.55 -12.67
CA SER A 813 -23.10 15.70 -11.81
C SER A 813 -21.94 16.39 -12.53
N TYR A 814 -21.87 16.30 -13.85
CA TYR A 814 -20.81 16.87 -14.71
C TYR A 814 -21.43 17.62 -15.89
N PRO A 815 -21.81 18.90 -15.73
CA PRO A 815 -22.57 19.65 -16.74
C PRO A 815 -21.95 19.69 -18.14
N LYS A 816 -20.61 19.59 -18.25
CA LYS A 816 -19.87 19.59 -19.51
C LYS A 816 -20.04 18.31 -20.35
N ALA A 817 -20.63 17.24 -19.82
CA ALA A 817 -20.68 15.94 -20.48
C ALA A 817 -21.47 15.91 -21.81
N GLY A 818 -22.39 16.85 -22.04
CA GLY A 818 -23.07 17.01 -23.32
C GLY A 818 -22.59 18.18 -24.18
N ASP A 819 -21.57 18.93 -23.73
CA ASP A 819 -21.02 20.09 -24.44
C ASP A 819 -19.77 19.70 -25.25
N PHE A 820 -19.89 18.65 -26.06
CA PHE A 820 -18.86 18.23 -27.01
C PHE A 820 -19.28 18.63 -28.43
N LYS A 821 -18.44 19.44 -29.08
CA LYS A 821 -18.67 19.97 -30.42
C LYS A 821 -17.95 19.13 -31.46
N LEU A 822 -18.74 18.59 -32.40
CA LEU A 822 -18.23 17.95 -33.60
C LEU A 822 -18.27 18.95 -34.77
N PRO A 823 -17.38 18.78 -35.76
CA PRO A 823 -17.44 19.57 -36.99
C PRO A 823 -18.82 19.48 -37.66
N LYS A 824 -19.40 20.63 -38.03
CA LYS A 824 -20.78 20.70 -38.56
C LYS A 824 -20.97 20.01 -39.91
N ASP A 825 -19.90 19.93 -40.70
CA ASP A 825 -19.87 19.27 -42.00
C ASP A 825 -19.55 17.77 -41.90
N GLY A 826 -19.39 17.24 -40.68
CA GLY A 826 -19.07 15.84 -40.43
C GLY A 826 -17.64 15.45 -40.80
N LYS A 827 -16.75 16.42 -41.06
CA LYS A 827 -15.35 16.14 -41.43
C LYS A 827 -14.41 16.65 -40.36
N ALA A 828 -13.44 15.81 -39.97
CA ALA A 828 -12.43 16.23 -39.00
C ALA A 828 -11.65 17.46 -39.51
N LEU A 829 -11.43 18.44 -38.64
CA LEU A 829 -10.52 19.55 -38.96
C LEU A 829 -9.09 19.01 -38.96
N ARG A 830 -8.45 18.99 -40.13
CA ARG A 830 -7.02 18.64 -40.26
C ARG A 830 -6.18 19.89 -40.48
N LEU A 831 -5.14 20.05 -39.68
CA LEU A 831 -4.12 21.10 -39.81
C LEU A 831 -2.74 20.45 -39.85
N ASN A 832 -1.74 21.10 -40.44
CA ASN A 832 -0.36 20.67 -40.22
C ASN A 832 0.13 21.16 -38.86
N TYR A 833 1.15 20.51 -38.32
CA TYR A 833 1.81 20.90 -37.08
C TYR A 833 2.18 22.39 -37.05
N MET A 834 2.78 22.90 -38.15
CA MET A 834 3.18 24.29 -38.25
C MET A 834 2.01 25.27 -38.35
N ASP A 835 0.83 24.82 -38.81
CA ASP A 835 -0.39 25.65 -38.76
C ASP A 835 -0.83 25.81 -37.29
N GLY A 836 -0.72 24.75 -36.48
CA GLY A 836 -0.93 24.81 -35.03
C GLY A 836 0.07 25.72 -34.32
N VAL A 837 1.36 25.64 -34.68
CA VAL A 837 2.41 26.54 -34.19
C VAL A 837 2.08 27.99 -34.52
N ALA A 838 1.63 28.28 -35.75
CA ALA A 838 1.24 29.62 -36.17
C ALA A 838 0.06 30.16 -35.34
N LEU A 839 -0.97 29.35 -35.10
CA LEU A 839 -2.11 29.74 -34.25
C LEU A 839 -1.70 30.07 -32.80
N LEU A 840 -0.79 29.27 -32.22
CA LEU A 840 -0.26 29.54 -30.88
C LEU A 840 0.57 30.83 -30.83
N LYS A 841 1.39 31.07 -31.86
CA LYS A 841 2.18 32.29 -32.00
C LYS A 841 1.30 33.53 -32.14
N GLU A 842 0.23 33.46 -32.94
CA GLU A 842 -0.77 34.52 -33.08
C GLU A 842 -1.46 34.82 -31.73
N ALA A 843 -1.65 33.81 -30.89
CA ALA A 843 -2.19 33.95 -29.54
C ALA A 843 -1.16 34.40 -28.48
N GLY A 844 0.07 34.74 -28.88
CA GLY A 844 1.11 35.27 -28.01
C GLY A 844 1.88 34.22 -27.20
N VAL A 845 1.82 32.94 -27.58
CA VAL A 845 2.61 31.86 -26.96
C VAL A 845 4.03 31.86 -27.53
N ASP A 846 5.03 31.69 -26.66
CA ASP A 846 6.39 31.42 -27.12
C ASP A 846 6.47 30.00 -27.68
N VAL A 847 6.66 29.92 -28.99
CA VAL A 847 6.77 28.66 -29.76
C VAL A 847 8.16 28.46 -30.35
N SER A 848 9.16 29.17 -29.82
CA SER A 848 10.49 29.22 -30.44
C SER A 848 11.18 27.85 -30.51
N GLU A 849 10.92 26.95 -29.56
CA GLU A 849 11.42 25.56 -29.58
C GLU A 849 10.74 24.72 -30.68
N GLN A 850 9.43 24.89 -30.87
CA GLN A 850 8.65 24.19 -31.89
C GLN A 850 9.04 24.68 -33.30
N GLU A 851 9.30 25.99 -33.47
CA GLU A 851 9.84 26.55 -34.73
C GLU A 851 11.25 26.03 -35.06
N ARG A 852 12.03 25.62 -34.04
CA ARG A 852 13.34 25.00 -34.20
C ARG A 852 13.30 23.47 -34.27
N PHE A 853 12.12 22.85 -34.20
CA PHE A 853 11.93 21.39 -34.20
C PHE A 853 12.62 20.68 -33.02
N GLU A 854 12.86 21.39 -31.91
CA GLU A 854 13.62 20.88 -30.76
C GLU A 854 12.74 20.01 -29.85
N ASN A 855 11.51 20.48 -29.55
CA ASN A 855 10.58 19.85 -28.63
C ASN A 855 9.16 19.82 -29.20
N ASP A 856 8.35 18.88 -28.71
CA ASP A 856 6.92 18.80 -29.04
C ASP A 856 6.10 19.84 -28.25
N PHE A 857 4.79 19.91 -28.49
CA PHE A 857 3.89 20.77 -27.72
C PHE A 857 3.88 20.40 -26.24
N THR A 858 3.96 21.42 -25.38
CA THR A 858 3.67 21.23 -23.96
C THR A 858 2.16 21.08 -23.76
N THR A 859 1.74 20.45 -22.65
CA THR A 859 0.32 20.35 -22.33
C THR A 859 -0.41 21.68 -22.19
N ALA A 860 0.29 22.75 -21.80
CA ALA A 860 -0.30 24.09 -21.81
C ALA A 860 -0.59 24.56 -23.25
N MET A 861 0.34 24.31 -24.18
CA MET A 861 0.18 24.61 -25.60
C MET A 861 -0.95 23.79 -26.23
N GLU A 862 -1.04 22.49 -25.95
CA GLU A 862 -2.11 21.63 -26.47
C GLU A 862 -3.50 22.15 -26.05
N LYS A 863 -3.67 22.48 -24.75
CA LYS A 863 -4.92 23.04 -24.24
C LYS A 863 -5.26 24.39 -24.86
N GLN A 864 -4.26 25.27 -24.98
CA GLN A 864 -4.47 26.59 -25.58
C GLN A 864 -4.82 26.48 -27.07
N LEU A 865 -4.16 25.59 -27.81
CA LEU A 865 -4.48 25.31 -29.20
C LEU A 865 -5.89 24.75 -29.34
N GLY A 866 -6.29 23.82 -28.48
CA GLY A 866 -7.66 23.30 -28.44
C GLY A 866 -8.71 24.40 -28.20
N GLN A 867 -8.42 25.36 -27.31
CA GLN A 867 -9.31 26.51 -27.07
C GLN A 867 -9.40 27.41 -28.31
N ILE A 868 -8.26 27.73 -28.93
CA ILE A 868 -8.21 28.52 -30.18
C ILE A 868 -9.02 27.83 -31.28
N ILE A 869 -8.87 26.51 -31.41
CA ILE A 869 -9.59 25.72 -32.41
C ILE A 869 -11.09 25.70 -32.13
N ARG A 870 -11.50 25.53 -30.88
CA ARG A 870 -12.91 25.60 -30.47
C ARG A 870 -13.52 26.96 -30.81
N ASP A 871 -12.80 28.05 -30.56
CA ASP A 871 -13.30 29.41 -30.78
C ASP A 871 -13.33 29.77 -32.28
N LYS A 872 -12.33 29.34 -33.05
CA LYS A 872 -12.18 29.67 -34.48
C LYS A 872 -12.99 28.76 -35.41
N TYR A 873 -13.06 27.46 -35.10
CA TYR A 873 -13.62 26.43 -35.97
C TYR A 873 -14.84 25.70 -35.38
N ASP A 874 -15.27 26.04 -34.16
CA ASP A 874 -16.48 25.50 -33.52
C ASP A 874 -16.44 23.95 -33.35
N THR A 875 -15.26 23.39 -33.07
CA THR A 875 -15.05 21.95 -32.87
C THR A 875 -14.14 21.68 -31.66
N ASP A 876 -14.42 20.59 -30.93
CA ASP A 876 -13.53 20.04 -29.90
C ASP A 876 -12.63 18.91 -30.42
N PHE A 877 -12.85 18.47 -31.66
CA PHE A 877 -12.12 17.39 -32.30
C PHE A 877 -11.37 17.89 -33.54
N TYR A 878 -10.06 17.65 -33.57
CA TYR A 878 -9.19 18.02 -34.69
C TYR A 878 -7.97 17.09 -34.78
N VAL A 879 -7.29 17.15 -35.92
CA VAL A 879 -6.11 16.37 -36.26
C VAL A 879 -4.97 17.31 -36.60
N LEU A 880 -3.79 17.03 -36.06
CA LEU A 880 -2.55 17.63 -36.52
C LEU A 880 -1.76 16.59 -37.33
N ASP A 881 -1.33 16.95 -38.53
CA ASP A 881 -0.51 16.14 -39.43
C ASP A 881 0.90 16.76 -39.55
N LYS A 882 1.84 16.01 -40.12
CA LYS A 882 3.20 16.49 -40.43
C LYS A 882 3.99 16.95 -39.20
N PHE A 883 4.07 16.12 -38.17
CA PHE A 883 4.91 16.43 -37.01
C PHE A 883 6.41 16.36 -37.30
N PRO A 884 7.24 17.08 -36.54
CA PRO A 884 8.69 17.04 -36.67
C PRO A 884 9.25 15.61 -36.50
N MET A 885 10.20 15.19 -37.33
CA MET A 885 10.80 13.85 -37.27
C MET A 885 11.60 13.61 -35.96
N ALA A 886 12.17 14.67 -35.40
CA ALA A 886 13.01 14.59 -34.20
C ALA A 886 12.27 13.97 -33.00
N VAL A 887 10.99 14.30 -32.84
CA VAL A 887 10.16 13.87 -31.69
C VAL A 887 9.43 12.55 -31.90
N ARG A 888 9.55 11.93 -33.08
CA ARG A 888 8.81 10.69 -33.41
C ARG A 888 9.65 9.42 -33.23
N PRO A 889 9.01 8.25 -33.00
CA PRO A 889 9.72 6.97 -32.85
C PRO A 889 10.46 6.51 -34.12
N PHE A 890 11.41 5.59 -33.95
CA PHE A 890 12.29 5.10 -35.03
C PHE A 890 11.56 4.49 -36.23
N TYR A 891 10.38 3.91 -36.04
CA TYR A 891 9.61 3.27 -37.11
C TYR A 891 8.80 4.27 -37.96
N THR A 892 8.94 5.57 -37.72
CA THR A 892 8.14 6.63 -38.40
C THR A 892 8.73 6.98 -39.76
N LYS A 893 7.90 7.01 -40.81
CA LYS A 893 8.35 7.39 -42.15
C LYS A 893 8.60 8.91 -42.27
N ALA A 894 9.73 9.30 -42.83
CA ALA A 894 10.05 10.70 -43.14
C ALA A 894 9.14 11.28 -44.21
N CYS A 895 8.83 12.57 -44.09
CA CYS A 895 8.12 13.31 -45.13
C CYS A 895 9.02 13.43 -46.36
N PRO A 896 8.60 12.95 -47.55
CA PRO A 896 9.44 12.97 -48.75
C PRO A 896 9.80 14.39 -49.22
N GLN A 897 8.95 15.38 -48.93
CA GLN A 897 9.15 16.77 -49.37
C GLN A 897 10.10 17.54 -48.45
N ASP A 898 10.12 17.24 -47.15
CA ASP A 898 10.99 17.87 -46.17
C ASP A 898 11.30 16.89 -45.03
N PRO A 899 12.53 16.33 -44.96
CA PRO A 899 12.88 15.30 -44.00
C PRO A 899 12.93 15.79 -42.55
N ARG A 900 12.82 17.11 -42.30
CA ARG A 900 12.62 17.64 -40.94
C ARG A 900 11.26 17.24 -40.37
N PHE A 901 10.30 16.94 -41.24
CA PHE A 901 8.97 16.45 -40.87
C PHE A 901 8.83 14.95 -41.14
N SER A 902 7.76 14.39 -40.60
CA SER A 902 7.41 12.99 -40.74
C SER A 902 5.97 12.84 -41.23
N ASN A 903 5.64 11.67 -41.76
CA ASN A 903 4.27 11.29 -42.10
C ASN A 903 3.56 10.75 -40.85
N SER A 904 3.51 11.55 -39.79
CA SER A 904 2.86 11.23 -38.51
C SER A 904 1.81 12.27 -38.15
N TYR A 905 0.83 11.83 -37.35
CA TYR A 905 -0.35 12.60 -37.03
C TYR A 905 -0.87 12.25 -35.62
N ASP A 906 -1.39 13.25 -34.93
CA ASP A 906 -2.02 13.09 -33.63
C ASP A 906 -3.44 13.68 -33.65
N PHE A 907 -4.35 13.03 -32.93
CA PHE A 907 -5.75 13.44 -32.83
C PHE A 907 -6.01 13.98 -31.44
N PHE A 908 -6.76 15.07 -31.39
CA PHE A 908 -7.00 15.83 -30.17
C PHE A 908 -8.49 15.93 -29.87
N MET A 909 -8.82 15.78 -28.59
CA MET A 909 -10.15 16.07 -28.05
C MET A 909 -10.01 17.08 -26.92
N ARG A 910 -10.71 18.22 -27.02
CA ARG A 910 -10.62 19.33 -26.05
C ARG A 910 -9.17 19.79 -25.78
N GLY A 911 -8.33 19.79 -26.82
CA GLY A 911 -6.93 20.21 -26.71
C GLY A 911 -6.03 19.24 -25.95
N GLU A 912 -6.38 17.95 -25.89
CA GLU A 912 -5.53 16.90 -25.32
C GLU A 912 -5.47 15.70 -26.27
N GLU A 913 -4.31 15.06 -26.35
CA GLU A 913 -4.05 13.94 -27.26
C GLU A 913 -4.81 12.65 -26.87
N ILE A 914 -5.53 12.07 -27.83
CA ILE A 914 -6.25 10.79 -27.69
C ILE A 914 -5.72 9.65 -28.56
N MET A 915 -5.00 9.98 -29.63
CA MET A 915 -4.40 9.03 -30.55
C MET A 915 -3.11 9.61 -31.12
N SER A 916 -2.11 8.75 -31.24
CA SER A 916 -0.94 9.00 -32.06
C SER A 916 -0.82 7.92 -33.14
N GLY A 917 -0.47 8.34 -34.36
CA GLY A 917 -0.36 7.48 -35.53
C GLY A 917 0.67 7.97 -36.53
N ALA A 918 1.06 7.08 -37.44
CA ALA A 918 1.97 7.43 -38.53
C ALA A 918 1.94 6.39 -39.65
N GLN A 919 2.41 6.83 -40.82
CA GLN A 919 3.02 5.91 -41.78
C GLN A 919 4.27 5.28 -41.17
N ARG A 920 4.37 3.96 -41.30
CA ARG A 920 5.52 3.19 -40.84
C ARG A 920 6.55 2.99 -41.95
N ILE A 921 7.81 2.81 -41.57
CA ILE A 921 8.86 2.40 -42.49
C ILE A 921 8.66 0.92 -42.81
N HIS A 922 8.49 0.59 -44.09
CA HIS A 922 8.27 -0.78 -44.58
C HIS A 922 9.49 -1.36 -45.32
N ASP A 923 10.44 -0.52 -45.72
CA ASP A 923 11.72 -0.97 -46.28
C ASP A 923 12.69 -1.33 -45.15
N ILE A 924 13.27 -2.52 -45.22
CA ILE A 924 14.15 -3.04 -44.15
C ILE A 924 15.41 -2.18 -43.97
N LYS A 925 16.02 -1.68 -45.05
CA LYS A 925 17.28 -0.93 -44.95
C LYS A 925 17.03 0.42 -44.29
N GLU A 926 15.98 1.11 -44.74
CA GLU A 926 15.56 2.37 -44.12
C GLU A 926 15.20 2.19 -42.64
N LEU A 927 14.54 1.07 -42.29
CA LEU A 927 14.16 0.78 -40.91
C LEU A 927 15.39 0.56 -40.02
N GLU A 928 16.36 -0.24 -40.48
CA GLU A 928 17.62 -0.48 -39.77
C GLU A 928 18.44 0.82 -39.64
N GLU A 929 18.50 1.66 -40.67
CA GLU A 929 19.16 2.96 -40.64
C GLU A 929 18.51 3.91 -39.61
N SER A 930 17.17 3.96 -39.58
CA SER A 930 16.42 4.78 -38.63
C SER A 930 16.59 4.30 -37.18
N MET A 931 16.62 2.98 -36.96
CA MET A 931 16.92 2.39 -35.65
C MET A 931 18.29 2.84 -35.15
N VAL A 932 19.34 2.73 -35.98
CA VAL A 932 20.69 3.17 -35.62
C VAL A 932 20.72 4.67 -35.33
N ALA A 933 20.03 5.49 -36.14
CA ALA A 933 19.94 6.94 -35.93
C ALA A 933 19.27 7.32 -34.60
N LYS A 934 18.36 6.48 -34.08
CA LYS A 934 17.68 6.65 -32.78
C LYS A 934 18.38 5.91 -31.63
N GLY A 935 19.58 5.38 -31.85
CA GLY A 935 20.40 4.73 -30.82
C GLY A 935 19.99 3.30 -30.47
N LEU A 936 19.22 2.64 -31.33
CA LEU A 936 18.81 1.25 -31.19
C LEU A 936 19.76 0.32 -31.97
N ASP A 937 20.00 -0.88 -31.46
CA ASP A 937 20.75 -1.92 -32.16
C ASP A 937 19.78 -2.87 -32.91
N PRO A 938 19.76 -2.84 -34.26
CA PRO A 938 18.94 -3.75 -35.06
C PRO A 938 19.28 -5.23 -34.84
N LYS A 939 20.48 -5.55 -34.34
CA LYS A 939 20.92 -6.93 -34.10
C LYS A 939 20.56 -7.45 -32.71
N SER A 940 19.93 -6.64 -31.87
CA SER A 940 19.50 -7.09 -30.55
C SER A 940 18.38 -8.12 -30.67
N GLU A 941 18.38 -9.10 -29.76
CA GLU A 941 17.44 -10.23 -29.78
C GLU A 941 15.97 -9.78 -29.80
N GLY A 942 15.65 -8.64 -29.19
CA GLY A 942 14.29 -8.10 -29.14
C GLY A 942 13.72 -7.59 -30.46
N PHE A 943 14.56 -7.32 -31.45
CA PHE A 943 14.12 -6.83 -32.77
C PHE A 943 14.27 -7.86 -33.88
N GLU A 944 14.94 -9.00 -33.65
CA GLU A 944 15.23 -9.95 -34.72
C GLU A 944 13.96 -10.47 -35.40
N ASP A 945 12.96 -10.90 -34.61
CA ASP A 945 11.67 -11.39 -35.14
C ASP A 945 10.89 -10.29 -35.87
N TYR A 946 10.95 -9.06 -35.34
CA TYR A 946 10.29 -7.90 -35.94
C TYR A 946 10.91 -7.59 -37.30
N LEU A 947 12.24 -7.44 -37.38
CA LEU A 947 12.96 -7.14 -38.63
C LEU A 947 12.89 -8.29 -39.63
N ALA A 948 12.88 -9.54 -39.17
CA ALA A 948 12.71 -10.71 -40.03
C ALA A 948 11.38 -10.68 -40.80
N ALA A 949 10.32 -10.09 -40.24
CA ALA A 949 9.06 -9.90 -40.95
C ALA A 949 9.23 -8.94 -42.15
N PHE A 950 9.98 -7.84 -42.00
CA PHE A 950 10.19 -6.87 -43.09
C PHE A 950 11.18 -7.37 -44.14
N ARG A 951 12.15 -8.23 -43.77
CA ARG A 951 13.07 -8.89 -44.73
C ARG A 951 12.33 -9.78 -45.74
N GLN A 952 11.13 -10.25 -45.41
CA GLN A 952 10.27 -11.04 -46.29
C GLN A 952 9.44 -10.19 -47.26
N GLY A 953 9.53 -8.87 -47.15
CA GLY A 953 8.68 -7.91 -47.85
C GLY A 953 7.52 -7.48 -46.97
N CYS A 954 7.30 -6.17 -46.90
CA CYS A 954 6.20 -5.58 -46.16
C CYS A 954 5.57 -4.46 -47.02
N PRO A 955 4.25 -4.47 -47.25
CA PRO A 955 3.60 -3.41 -48.02
C PRO A 955 3.62 -2.07 -47.25
N PRO A 956 3.53 -0.92 -47.94
CA PRO A 956 3.35 0.37 -47.28
C PRO A 956 2.08 0.39 -46.40
N HIS A 957 2.25 0.82 -45.15
CA HIS A 957 1.18 0.81 -44.16
C HIS A 957 1.29 1.97 -43.17
N ALA A 958 0.17 2.24 -42.53
CA ALA A 958 0.04 3.22 -41.46
C ALA A 958 -0.98 2.72 -40.43
N GLY A 959 -1.00 3.35 -39.27
CA GLY A 959 -1.89 2.94 -38.20
C GLY A 959 -1.97 3.97 -37.09
N GLY A 960 -2.66 3.60 -36.02
CA GLY A 960 -2.84 4.42 -34.84
C GLY A 960 -3.19 3.58 -33.62
N GLY A 961 -2.88 4.13 -32.45
CA GLY A 961 -3.29 3.58 -31.16
C GLY A 961 -4.07 4.62 -30.37
N LEU A 962 -5.28 4.26 -29.95
CA LEU A 962 -6.18 5.13 -29.18
C LEU A 962 -6.31 4.66 -27.74
N GLY A 963 -6.39 5.61 -26.80
CA GLY A 963 -6.74 5.29 -25.42
C GLY A 963 -8.25 5.35 -25.19
N LEU A 964 -8.93 4.20 -25.00
CA LEU A 964 -10.37 4.15 -24.76
C LEU A 964 -10.78 5.07 -23.59
N ASN A 965 -10.06 4.97 -22.48
CA ASN A 965 -10.38 5.73 -21.27
C ASN A 965 -10.23 7.25 -21.51
N ARG A 966 -9.27 7.68 -22.32
CA ARG A 966 -9.10 9.10 -22.68
C ARG A 966 -10.22 9.62 -23.57
N ILE A 967 -10.65 8.83 -24.56
CA ILE A 967 -11.79 9.19 -25.42
C ILE A 967 -13.03 9.46 -24.55
N VAL A 968 -13.36 8.53 -23.65
CA VAL A 968 -14.52 8.69 -22.74
C VAL A 968 -14.34 9.90 -21.84
N MET A 969 -13.16 10.08 -21.25
CA MET A 969 -12.87 11.18 -20.33
C MET A 969 -13.06 12.53 -21.00
N PHE A 970 -12.46 12.74 -22.17
CA PHE A 970 -12.51 14.04 -22.85
C PHE A 970 -13.85 14.28 -23.55
N PHE A 971 -14.49 13.24 -24.10
CA PHE A 971 -15.86 13.36 -24.64
C PHE A 971 -16.81 13.92 -23.57
N LEU A 972 -16.82 13.28 -22.39
CA LEU A 972 -17.67 13.65 -21.26
C LEU A 972 -17.15 14.84 -20.44
N GLY A 973 -16.00 15.42 -20.79
CA GLY A 973 -15.40 16.53 -20.05
C GLY A 973 -15.09 16.21 -18.58
N LEU A 974 -14.74 14.95 -18.29
CA LEU A 974 -14.43 14.47 -16.95
C LEU A 974 -13.03 14.93 -16.51
N PRO A 975 -12.83 15.27 -15.22
CA PRO A 975 -11.58 15.85 -14.74
C PRO A 975 -10.44 14.83 -14.55
N ASN A 976 -10.73 13.53 -14.53
CA ASN A 976 -9.73 12.50 -14.24
C ASN A 976 -10.04 11.18 -14.97
N VAL A 977 -9.03 10.60 -15.61
CA VAL A 977 -9.13 9.36 -16.39
C VAL A 977 -9.57 8.18 -15.53
N ARG A 978 -9.27 8.20 -14.23
CA ARG A 978 -9.66 7.16 -13.26
C ARG A 978 -11.18 6.98 -13.14
N LEU A 979 -11.96 8.02 -13.43
CA LEU A 979 -13.43 7.93 -13.44
C LEU A 979 -13.93 7.02 -14.58
N THR A 980 -13.17 6.97 -15.67
CA THR A 980 -13.51 6.21 -16.89
C THR A 980 -12.86 4.83 -16.95
N SER A 981 -12.05 4.47 -15.94
CA SER A 981 -11.46 3.15 -15.79
C SER A 981 -12.19 2.37 -14.71
N LEU A 982 -12.58 1.12 -14.99
CA LEU A 982 -13.36 0.32 -14.06
C LEU A 982 -12.60 0.07 -12.76
N PHE A 983 -11.34 -0.37 -12.87
CA PHE A 983 -10.40 -0.58 -11.78
C PHE A 983 -9.06 0.06 -12.15
N PRO A 984 -8.86 1.36 -11.86
CA PRO A 984 -7.68 2.07 -12.32
C PRO A 984 -6.39 1.48 -11.74
N ARG A 985 -5.34 1.49 -12.57
CA ARG A 985 -3.97 1.16 -12.20
C ARG A 985 -3.07 2.36 -12.48
N ASP A 986 -2.33 2.77 -11.47
CA ASP A 986 -1.36 3.85 -11.52
C ASP A 986 -0.19 3.52 -10.57
N PRO A 987 0.89 4.31 -10.52
CA PRO A 987 2.06 3.99 -9.68
C PRO A 987 1.73 3.83 -8.18
N GLN A 988 0.62 4.41 -7.71
CA GLN A 988 0.20 4.42 -6.30
C GLN A 988 -0.97 3.47 -6.02
N ARG A 989 -1.63 2.92 -7.05
CA ARG A 989 -2.84 2.10 -6.93
C ARG A 989 -2.70 0.76 -7.67
N LEU A 990 -2.66 -0.31 -6.88
CA LEU A 990 -2.69 -1.71 -7.34
C LEU A 990 -3.93 -2.48 -6.84
N ARG A 991 -4.79 -1.85 -6.02
CA ARG A 991 -6.01 -2.44 -5.45
C ARG A 991 -7.13 -1.39 -5.34
N PRO A 992 -8.41 -1.81 -5.30
CA PRO A 992 -8.97 -3.02 -5.91
C PRO A 992 -8.78 -3.03 -7.43
#